data_AF-A0A1I3FU51-F1
#
_entry.id   AF-A0A1I3FU51-F1
#
_cell.length_a   1.000
_cell.length_b   1.000
_cell.length_c   1.000
_cell.angle_alpha   90.00
_cell.angle_beta   90.00
_cell.angle_gamma   90.00
#
_symmetry.space_group_name_H-M   'P 1'
#
loop_
_entity.id
_entity.type
_entity.pdbx_description
1 polymer ?
#
loop_
_entity_poly.entity_id
_entity_poly.type
_entity_poly.pdbx_seq_one_letter_code
_entity_poly.pdbx_strand_id
1 'polypeptide(L)'
;MNIRKVLIANRGEIAIRISRACNELGIGTVAIYTFEDRYSLHRYKADEAYQIGLDSEPLKPYLDIEAILATAKDCGADAIHPGYGFLSENADFARRCADEGIVFIGPSPAVMDMLGDKVRAKAVAQKAEVPIIESSKGVLDVVAAALSEAWRIGYPLMLKAAAGGGGRGMRVVRNDVELEAAFNSARNEALNAFGDGTVFLEKYIENPRHIEVQVVGDRHGNVMHLYERDCSVQRRFQKVVEVAPAANLRAETRDKLYTYATAIAIAAGYDNVGTVEFLVDPDGQVYFIEVNPRIQVEHTVTEMVTGIDLVKTQLYIASGYKLSDRLVGLAEQTAIPLNGFAIQCRITTEDPSDGFKPDYGTIVTYRNAAGFGVRLDEGSAYPGMKVSPFFDSMLVKVSTHGNTLAEAAKRMDRALREFRIRGVKNNIGFLENLVTHPVFLASEATVEFIATHPELFKPAGKQDRGTKLLAFLGDISVNGNPDIKGEVRLAKLEPPAIPAIDSQTRFPKGTKDRLTELGPEGFCEWLANEKQIHYTDTTLRDAHQSLLATRVRTYDMLKVASGFAKAHPQTFSMEVWGGATFDVCLRFQLEDPWKRLAKLRKAIPNILLQMLIRGCNGVGYAAYPDNLIEAFVEKSWETGVDIFRIFDSLNWVENIAPCIEMVRKRTDGIAEGTLCYTGDILNPQRNKYNLNYYLRMAKDLENAGAHMLAIKDMSGLLKPYAASELVTALKDTVKIPIHLHTHDTSSLQTATYLKAIEAGVDVIDCALGALSGLTSQPNFNAIIEMMRFNERENFFDIDSLNAYSDYWEAVRTYYSPFESGMKAGSAEVFSHEIPGGQYSNLKQQANALGLGGRIGAIKRSYAEANQLFGDIVKVTPSSKVVGDMAQYMVANNLTGKDVLLRGDSLSFPDSVVSFFRGDIGQPEGGFPADLQRMVLKGQHAYSDRPNKHLPPLDLDLDFKRFLREYGEDLTFTDYLSYQFYPKVFVDYLTAYRKYGDVSVVPTQYFLYGMEPGEETTVELTKGKTLLVKLVSIGPTDMDGNRTVFFKLNGQTRNLEIRDGKSEIARKENRKVDATNPRQVGSPLQGLLTTVFVAAGDVVAINQPLFVIEAMKMETTVTAAVQGTVKQVELGAGTLVNTDDMVLELE
;
A
#
# COMPACT_ATOMS: atom_id res chain seq x y z
N MET A 1 -15.60 -52.43 -16.51
CA MET A 1 -16.53 -51.29 -16.57
C MET A 1 -17.15 -51.22 -17.95
N ASN A 2 -18.44 -50.87 -18.00
CA ASN A 2 -19.20 -50.79 -19.27
C ASN A 2 -19.20 -49.38 -19.87
N ILE A 3 -18.83 -48.37 -19.08
CA ILE A 3 -18.68 -46.97 -19.52
C ILE A 3 -17.30 -46.81 -20.17
N ARG A 4 -17.23 -46.31 -21.41
CA ARG A 4 -15.97 -46.04 -22.13
C ARG A 4 -15.73 -44.56 -22.37
N LYS A 5 -16.79 -43.77 -22.54
CA LYS A 5 -16.70 -42.31 -22.70
C LYS A 5 -17.74 -41.59 -21.83
N VAL A 6 -17.32 -40.56 -21.10
CA VAL A 6 -18.15 -39.75 -20.20
C VAL A 6 -18.18 -38.30 -20.67
N LEU A 7 -19.38 -37.77 -20.91
CA LEU A 7 -19.59 -36.33 -21.03
C LEU A 7 -19.83 -35.72 -19.66
N ILE A 8 -19.16 -34.61 -19.38
CA ILE A 8 -19.25 -33.92 -18.09
C ILE A 8 -20.16 -32.71 -18.28
N ALA A 9 -21.39 -32.79 -17.76
CA ALA A 9 -22.39 -31.73 -17.86
C ALA A 9 -22.17 -30.65 -16.78
N ASN A 10 -20.94 -30.10 -16.73
CA ASN A 10 -20.53 -29.11 -15.75
C ASN A 10 -19.29 -28.34 -16.22
N ARG A 11 -18.79 -27.42 -15.38
CA ARG A 11 -17.62 -26.57 -15.63
C ARG A 11 -16.67 -26.53 -14.44
N GLY A 12 -15.56 -25.80 -14.60
CA GLY A 12 -14.68 -25.43 -13.48
C GLY A 12 -14.00 -26.63 -12.80
N GLU A 13 -13.82 -26.54 -11.49
CA GLU A 13 -13.02 -27.53 -10.73
C GLU A 13 -13.62 -28.94 -10.78
N ILE A 14 -14.95 -29.06 -10.65
CA ILE A 14 -15.61 -30.37 -10.58
C ILE A 14 -15.50 -31.12 -11.89
N ALA A 15 -15.55 -30.39 -13.02
CA ALA A 15 -15.33 -31.00 -14.32
C ALA A 15 -13.90 -31.55 -14.43
N ILE A 16 -12.90 -30.80 -13.95
CA ILE A 16 -11.50 -31.27 -13.89
C ILE A 16 -11.38 -32.49 -12.96
N ARG A 17 -12.03 -32.47 -11.80
CA ARG A 17 -12.02 -33.57 -10.82
C ARG A 17 -12.61 -34.86 -11.40
N ILE A 18 -13.69 -34.76 -12.19
CA ILE A 18 -14.30 -35.89 -12.89
C ILE A 18 -13.39 -36.37 -14.03
N SER A 19 -12.85 -35.46 -14.85
CA SER A 19 -11.89 -35.81 -15.91
C SER A 19 -10.70 -36.58 -15.37
N ARG A 20 -10.15 -36.17 -14.21
CA ARG A 20 -9.06 -36.89 -13.52
C ARG A 20 -9.45 -38.33 -13.15
N ALA A 21 -10.62 -38.52 -12.53
CA ALA A 21 -11.11 -39.85 -12.17
C ALA A 21 -11.31 -40.74 -13.40
N CYS A 22 -11.95 -40.22 -14.45
CA CYS A 22 -12.15 -40.94 -15.70
C CYS A 22 -10.81 -41.34 -16.36
N ASN A 23 -9.86 -40.41 -16.43
CA ASN A 23 -8.55 -40.66 -17.06
C ASN A 23 -7.76 -41.74 -16.30
N GLU A 24 -7.74 -41.71 -14.97
CA GLU A 24 -7.12 -42.74 -14.12
C GLU A 24 -7.76 -44.12 -14.29
N LEU A 25 -9.04 -44.16 -14.73
CA LEU A 25 -9.78 -45.38 -15.04
C LEU A 25 -9.70 -45.78 -16.53
N GLY A 26 -9.01 -45.02 -17.37
CA GLY A 26 -8.92 -45.26 -18.81
C GLY A 26 -10.23 -44.98 -19.58
N ILE A 27 -11.09 -44.10 -19.06
CA ILE A 27 -12.37 -43.69 -19.64
C ILE A 27 -12.15 -42.37 -20.39
N GLY A 28 -12.58 -42.29 -21.65
CA GLY A 28 -12.52 -41.06 -22.44
C GLY A 28 -13.46 -39.97 -21.90
N THR A 29 -13.08 -38.71 -22.06
CA THR A 29 -13.76 -37.57 -21.42
C THR A 29 -14.16 -36.49 -22.40
N VAL A 30 -15.36 -35.95 -22.22
CA VAL A 30 -15.89 -34.84 -23.04
C VAL A 30 -16.33 -33.70 -22.13
N ALA A 31 -15.82 -32.49 -22.39
CA ALA A 31 -16.24 -31.26 -21.74
C ALA A 31 -17.23 -30.46 -22.62
N ILE A 32 -18.10 -29.68 -21.98
CA ILE A 32 -18.96 -28.70 -22.65
C ILE A 32 -18.63 -27.30 -22.15
N TYR A 33 -18.63 -26.29 -23.03
CA TYR A 33 -18.32 -24.91 -22.66
C TYR A 33 -19.18 -23.87 -23.38
N THR A 34 -19.42 -22.72 -22.75
CA THR A 34 -20.00 -21.54 -23.41
C THR A 34 -18.91 -20.62 -23.93
N PHE A 35 -19.25 -19.63 -24.78
CA PHE A 35 -18.26 -18.72 -25.36
C PHE A 35 -17.45 -17.96 -24.30
N GLU A 36 -18.09 -17.55 -23.21
CA GLU A 36 -17.48 -16.87 -22.05
C GLU A 36 -16.49 -17.77 -21.32
N ASP A 37 -16.69 -19.09 -21.37
CA ASP A 37 -15.88 -20.10 -20.70
C ASP A 37 -14.83 -20.73 -21.63
N ARG A 38 -14.63 -20.19 -22.84
CA ARG A 38 -13.68 -20.70 -23.84
C ARG A 38 -12.23 -20.82 -23.37
N TYR A 39 -11.86 -20.08 -22.32
CA TYR A 39 -10.53 -20.14 -21.69
C TYR A 39 -10.52 -20.89 -20.35
N SER A 40 -11.65 -21.46 -19.92
CA SER A 40 -11.71 -22.21 -18.68
C SER A 40 -10.82 -23.46 -18.75
N LEU A 41 -10.11 -23.76 -17.66
CA LEU A 41 -9.16 -24.88 -17.62
C LEU A 41 -9.82 -26.24 -17.91
N HIS A 42 -11.07 -26.44 -17.50
CA HIS A 42 -11.76 -27.72 -17.66
C HIS A 42 -11.88 -28.16 -19.12
N ARG A 43 -12.05 -27.19 -20.04
CA ARG A 43 -12.08 -27.43 -21.49
C ARG A 43 -10.81 -28.14 -21.98
N TYR A 44 -9.65 -27.77 -21.45
CA TYR A 44 -8.35 -28.32 -21.85
C TYR A 44 -7.94 -29.58 -21.07
N LYS A 45 -8.77 -30.04 -20.13
CA LYS A 45 -8.51 -31.22 -19.29
C LYS A 45 -9.32 -32.45 -19.71
N ALA A 46 -10.32 -32.28 -20.58
CA ALA A 46 -11.00 -33.38 -21.24
C ALA A 46 -10.29 -33.76 -22.56
N ASP A 47 -10.55 -34.98 -23.04
CA ASP A 47 -10.00 -35.48 -24.31
C ASP A 47 -10.64 -34.76 -25.52
N GLU A 48 -11.93 -34.43 -25.40
CA GLU A 48 -12.71 -33.67 -26.37
C GLU A 48 -13.47 -32.53 -25.66
N ALA A 49 -13.75 -31.43 -26.36
CA ALA A 49 -14.55 -30.33 -25.80
C ALA A 49 -15.39 -29.62 -26.86
N TYR A 50 -16.67 -29.37 -26.56
CA TYR A 50 -17.65 -28.82 -27.49
C TYR A 50 -18.29 -27.55 -26.94
N GLN A 51 -18.42 -26.53 -27.80
CA GLN A 51 -19.18 -25.33 -27.43
C GLN A 51 -20.68 -25.65 -27.47
N ILE A 52 -21.42 -25.18 -26.47
CA ILE A 52 -22.88 -25.26 -26.38
C ILE A 52 -23.47 -23.84 -26.33
N GLY A 53 -24.59 -23.63 -27.04
CA GLY A 53 -25.28 -22.33 -27.12
C GLY A 53 -24.59 -21.29 -28.02
N LEU A 54 -25.23 -20.12 -28.11
CA LEU A 54 -24.74 -18.97 -28.89
C LEU A 54 -23.69 -18.16 -28.11
N ASP A 55 -22.88 -17.38 -28.83
CA ASP A 55 -21.84 -16.51 -28.23
C ASP A 55 -22.38 -15.42 -27.29
N SER A 56 -23.70 -15.19 -27.28
CA SER A 56 -24.38 -14.24 -26.41
C SER A 56 -25.05 -14.89 -25.19
N GLU A 57 -24.95 -16.20 -25.01
CA GLU A 57 -25.63 -16.94 -23.94
C GLU A 57 -24.61 -17.50 -22.93
N PRO A 58 -24.26 -16.77 -21.86
CA PRO A 58 -23.15 -17.13 -20.98
C PRO A 58 -23.42 -18.34 -20.08
N LEU A 59 -24.67 -18.51 -19.62
CA LEU A 59 -25.02 -19.49 -18.60
C LEU A 59 -26.11 -20.48 -19.05
N LYS A 60 -27.17 -19.97 -19.68
CA LYS A 60 -28.34 -20.75 -20.10
C LYS A 60 -28.01 -22.08 -20.79
N PRO A 61 -26.98 -22.18 -21.66
CA PRO A 61 -26.66 -23.45 -22.34
C PRO A 61 -26.28 -24.57 -21.38
N TYR A 62 -25.69 -24.29 -20.21
CA TYR A 62 -25.37 -25.31 -19.20
C TYR A 62 -26.62 -25.88 -18.50
N LEU A 63 -27.78 -25.28 -18.71
CA LEU A 63 -29.08 -25.74 -18.19
C LEU A 63 -29.97 -26.33 -19.30
N ASP A 64 -29.49 -26.36 -20.55
CA ASP A 64 -30.23 -26.89 -21.69
C ASP A 64 -30.03 -28.40 -21.83
N ILE A 65 -31.03 -29.14 -21.33
CA ILE A 65 -31.05 -30.61 -21.35
C ILE A 65 -30.90 -31.16 -22.78
N GLU A 66 -31.61 -30.57 -23.76
CA GLU A 66 -31.62 -31.09 -25.13
C GLU A 66 -30.29 -30.84 -25.82
N ALA A 67 -29.70 -29.66 -25.63
CA ALA A 67 -28.39 -29.35 -26.19
C ALA A 67 -27.31 -30.31 -25.64
N ILE A 68 -27.33 -30.58 -24.34
CA ILE A 68 -26.36 -31.49 -23.70
C ILE A 68 -26.51 -32.92 -24.21
N LEU A 69 -27.75 -33.42 -24.33
CA LEU A 69 -28.03 -34.76 -24.87
C LEU A 69 -27.64 -34.87 -26.35
N ALA A 70 -27.91 -33.84 -27.14
CA ALA A 70 -27.49 -33.79 -28.54
C ALA A 70 -25.96 -33.86 -28.67
N THR A 71 -25.23 -33.08 -27.86
CA THR A 71 -23.76 -33.16 -27.82
C THR A 71 -23.27 -34.53 -27.36
N ALA A 72 -23.88 -35.13 -26.35
CA ALA A 72 -23.50 -36.47 -25.86
C ALA A 72 -23.65 -37.55 -26.94
N LYS A 73 -24.72 -37.48 -27.73
CA LYS A 73 -24.94 -38.38 -28.87
C LYS A 73 -23.93 -38.15 -30.00
N ASP A 74 -23.68 -36.89 -30.36
CA ASP A 74 -22.77 -36.52 -31.45
C ASP A 74 -21.33 -36.98 -31.18
N CYS A 75 -20.86 -36.82 -29.93
CA CYS A 75 -19.52 -37.26 -29.53
C CYS A 75 -19.43 -38.74 -29.12
N GLY A 76 -20.56 -39.46 -29.10
CA GLY A 76 -20.66 -40.87 -28.73
C GLY A 76 -20.31 -41.15 -27.27
N ALA A 77 -20.77 -40.31 -26.34
CA ALA A 77 -20.63 -40.55 -24.91
C ALA A 77 -21.62 -41.62 -24.42
N ASP A 78 -21.13 -42.60 -23.65
CA ASP A 78 -21.96 -43.67 -23.07
C ASP A 78 -22.64 -43.23 -21.77
N ALA A 79 -22.10 -42.20 -21.11
CA ALA A 79 -22.53 -41.73 -19.81
C ALA A 79 -22.39 -40.21 -19.67
N ILE A 80 -23.21 -39.63 -18.80
CA ILE A 80 -23.12 -38.22 -18.40
C ILE A 80 -22.87 -38.15 -16.89
N HIS A 81 -21.81 -37.43 -16.50
CA HIS A 81 -21.58 -37.06 -15.12
C HIS A 81 -22.01 -35.61 -14.90
N PRO A 82 -23.01 -35.33 -14.05
CA PRO A 82 -23.53 -33.97 -13.90
C PRO A 82 -22.71 -33.12 -12.91
N GLY A 83 -21.86 -33.74 -12.09
CA GLY A 83 -21.10 -33.03 -11.06
C GLY A 83 -22.03 -32.53 -9.96
N TYR A 84 -21.93 -31.24 -9.61
CA TYR A 84 -22.82 -30.57 -8.66
C TYR A 84 -23.33 -29.22 -9.19
N GLY A 85 -24.46 -28.74 -8.69
CA GLY A 85 -25.15 -27.58 -9.28
C GLY A 85 -25.66 -27.88 -10.69
N PHE A 86 -26.07 -26.84 -11.43
CA PHE A 86 -26.67 -26.98 -12.76
C PHE A 86 -27.79 -28.04 -12.77
N LEU A 87 -27.65 -29.09 -13.58
CA LEU A 87 -28.65 -30.15 -13.76
C LEU A 87 -28.42 -31.39 -12.87
N SER A 88 -27.51 -31.33 -11.90
CA SER A 88 -27.14 -32.51 -11.08
C SER A 88 -28.23 -33.06 -10.16
N GLU A 89 -29.24 -32.26 -9.84
CA GLU A 89 -30.41 -32.68 -9.06
C GLU A 89 -31.69 -32.70 -9.92
N ASN A 90 -31.56 -32.58 -11.24
CA ASN A 90 -32.70 -32.51 -12.15
C ASN A 90 -33.13 -33.93 -12.55
N ALA A 91 -34.25 -34.41 -11.98
CA ALA A 91 -34.79 -35.74 -12.24
C ALA A 91 -35.20 -35.92 -13.72
N ASP A 92 -35.70 -34.87 -14.39
CA ASP A 92 -36.07 -34.93 -15.80
C ASP A 92 -34.84 -35.13 -16.69
N PHE A 93 -33.71 -34.50 -16.36
CA PHE A 93 -32.45 -34.71 -17.07
C PHE A 93 -31.98 -36.15 -16.93
N ALA A 94 -31.99 -36.71 -15.72
CA ALA A 94 -31.63 -38.11 -15.48
C ALA A 94 -32.57 -39.07 -16.24
N ARG A 95 -33.87 -38.76 -16.29
CA ARG A 95 -34.87 -39.54 -17.03
C ARG A 95 -34.62 -39.50 -18.53
N ARG A 96 -34.35 -38.31 -19.07
CA ARG A 96 -34.03 -38.12 -20.49
C ARG A 96 -32.72 -38.78 -20.90
N CYS A 97 -31.70 -38.81 -20.03
CA CYS A 97 -30.51 -39.62 -20.27
C CYS A 97 -30.87 -41.10 -20.44
N ALA A 98 -31.71 -41.65 -19.57
CA ALA A 98 -32.15 -43.04 -19.64
C ALA A 98 -32.98 -43.33 -20.91
N ASP A 99 -33.89 -42.43 -21.30
CA ASP A 99 -34.68 -42.54 -22.52
C ASP A 99 -33.81 -42.61 -23.79
N GLU A 100 -32.63 -41.99 -23.74
CA GLU A 100 -31.67 -41.92 -24.84
C GLU A 100 -30.55 -42.97 -24.74
N GLY A 101 -30.64 -43.90 -23.78
CA GLY A 101 -29.65 -44.95 -23.59
C GLY A 101 -28.30 -44.47 -23.04
N ILE A 102 -28.25 -43.28 -22.45
CA ILE A 102 -27.04 -42.69 -21.84
C ILE A 102 -27.09 -42.92 -20.33
N VAL A 103 -26.01 -43.46 -19.76
CA VAL A 103 -25.93 -43.72 -18.32
C VAL A 103 -25.78 -42.39 -17.56
N PHE A 104 -26.78 -42.02 -16.77
CA PHE A 104 -26.66 -40.92 -15.82
C PHE A 104 -25.85 -41.37 -14.60
N ILE A 105 -24.73 -40.69 -14.31
CA ILE A 105 -23.85 -41.02 -13.17
C ILE A 105 -24.36 -40.27 -11.93
N GLY A 106 -25.33 -40.88 -11.27
CA GLY A 106 -25.96 -40.41 -10.03
C GLY A 106 -27.12 -41.34 -9.64
N PRO A 107 -27.94 -40.95 -8.66
CA PRO A 107 -29.12 -41.72 -8.28
C PRO A 107 -30.14 -41.83 -9.41
N SER A 108 -30.99 -42.85 -9.33
CA SER A 108 -32.09 -43.01 -10.30
C SER A 108 -33.09 -41.83 -10.26
N PRO A 109 -33.80 -41.52 -11.37
CA PRO A 109 -34.78 -40.43 -11.41
C PRO A 109 -35.85 -40.54 -10.32
N ALA A 110 -36.30 -41.76 -10.00
CA ALA A 110 -37.28 -41.99 -8.93
C ALA A 110 -36.74 -41.61 -7.54
N VAL A 111 -35.45 -41.90 -7.27
CA VAL A 111 -34.78 -41.47 -6.03
C VAL A 111 -34.67 -39.95 -5.98
N MET A 112 -34.31 -39.31 -7.10
CA MET A 112 -34.27 -37.86 -7.20
C MET A 112 -35.64 -37.21 -6.98
N ASP A 113 -36.72 -37.75 -7.56
CA ASP A 113 -38.08 -37.25 -7.36
C ASP A 113 -38.56 -37.35 -5.89
N MET A 114 -38.07 -38.35 -5.15
CA MET A 114 -38.41 -38.57 -3.75
C MET A 114 -37.61 -37.65 -2.81
N LEU A 115 -36.35 -37.36 -3.14
CA LEU A 115 -35.41 -36.70 -2.23
C LEU A 115 -35.06 -35.25 -2.61
N GLY A 116 -35.25 -34.86 -3.88
CA GLY A 116 -34.98 -33.50 -4.38
C GLY A 116 -36.04 -32.47 -3.99
N ASP A 117 -37.27 -32.91 -3.69
CA ASP A 117 -38.32 -32.06 -3.12
C ASP A 117 -38.30 -32.15 -1.59
N LYS A 118 -38.15 -31.00 -0.91
CA LYS A 118 -38.01 -30.92 0.56
C LYS A 118 -39.22 -31.46 1.32
N VAL A 119 -40.42 -31.36 0.76
CA VAL A 119 -41.64 -31.89 1.39
C VAL A 119 -41.67 -33.41 1.26
N ARG A 120 -41.33 -33.95 0.09
CA ARG A 120 -41.27 -35.40 -0.14
C ARG A 120 -40.13 -36.06 0.64
N ALA A 121 -38.97 -35.43 0.70
CA ALA A 121 -37.82 -35.92 1.45
C ALA A 121 -38.15 -36.06 2.95
N LYS A 122 -38.92 -35.13 3.52
CA LYS A 122 -39.42 -35.23 4.90
C LYS A 122 -40.40 -36.39 5.09
N ALA A 123 -41.25 -36.68 4.12
CA ALA A 123 -42.14 -37.84 4.18
C ALA A 123 -41.33 -39.16 4.20
N VAL A 124 -40.21 -39.22 3.46
CA VAL A 124 -39.25 -40.34 3.53
C VAL A 124 -38.61 -40.41 4.91
N ALA A 125 -38.13 -39.29 5.45
CA ALA A 125 -37.54 -39.24 6.79
C ALA A 125 -38.53 -39.68 7.89
N GLN A 126 -39.79 -39.25 7.83
CA GLN A 126 -40.84 -39.70 8.74
C GLN A 126 -41.12 -41.20 8.62
N LYS A 127 -41.17 -41.73 7.40
CA LYS A 127 -41.34 -43.17 7.15
C LYS A 127 -40.15 -43.99 7.68
N ALA A 128 -38.96 -43.41 7.65
CA ALA A 128 -37.73 -43.98 8.21
C ALA A 128 -37.58 -43.72 9.72
N GLU A 129 -38.61 -43.18 10.39
CA GLU A 129 -38.62 -42.84 11.81
C GLU A 129 -37.49 -41.87 12.24
N VAL A 130 -37.02 -41.03 11.31
CA VAL A 130 -36.00 -40.01 11.57
C VAL A 130 -36.65 -38.71 12.05
N PRO A 131 -36.14 -38.09 13.13
CA PRO A 131 -36.66 -36.81 13.61
C PRO A 131 -36.52 -35.71 12.56
N ILE A 132 -37.62 -34.98 12.32
CA ILE A 132 -37.67 -33.82 11.43
C ILE A 132 -37.92 -32.53 12.22
N ILE A 133 -37.56 -31.39 11.64
CA ILE A 133 -37.94 -30.09 12.19
C ILE A 133 -39.46 -29.90 12.08
N GLU A 134 -40.07 -29.43 13.16
CA GLU A 134 -41.51 -29.13 13.15
C GLU A 134 -41.82 -28.04 12.11
N SER A 135 -42.77 -28.34 11.22
CA SER A 135 -43.09 -27.54 10.04
C SER A 135 -44.57 -27.19 10.00
N SER A 136 -44.92 -26.13 9.26
CA SER A 136 -46.30 -25.73 9.01
C SER A 136 -47.10 -26.82 8.30
N LYS A 137 -48.37 -26.97 8.69
CA LYS A 137 -49.32 -27.90 8.07
C LYS A 137 -50.19 -27.15 7.06
N GLY A 138 -50.39 -27.73 5.88
CA GLY A 138 -51.19 -27.13 4.81
C GLY A 138 -50.45 -26.06 4.00
N VAL A 139 -51.17 -25.43 3.06
CA VAL A 139 -50.63 -24.38 2.18
C VAL A 139 -50.72 -23.03 2.89
N LEU A 140 -49.61 -22.28 2.94
CA LEU A 140 -49.59 -20.90 3.45
C LEU A 140 -49.87 -19.93 2.29
N ASP A 141 -51.15 -19.70 1.98
CA ASP A 141 -51.60 -18.83 0.88
C ASP A 141 -51.80 -17.36 1.30
N VAL A 142 -52.17 -17.14 2.57
CA VAL A 142 -52.37 -15.83 3.19
C VAL A 142 -51.59 -15.70 4.50
N VAL A 143 -51.20 -14.46 4.84
CA VAL A 143 -50.43 -14.14 6.07
C VAL A 143 -51.13 -14.66 7.33
N ALA A 144 -52.47 -14.62 7.37
CA ALA A 144 -53.24 -15.14 8.51
C ALA A 144 -53.02 -16.65 8.75
N ALA A 145 -52.88 -17.45 7.69
CA ALA A 145 -52.57 -18.87 7.80
C ALA A 145 -51.14 -19.08 8.34
N ALA A 146 -50.19 -18.24 7.91
CA ALA A 146 -48.82 -18.26 8.41
C ALA A 146 -48.74 -17.89 9.90
N LEU A 147 -49.49 -16.87 10.35
CA LEU A 147 -49.56 -16.49 11.78
C LEU A 147 -50.16 -17.60 12.65
N SER A 148 -51.23 -18.25 12.17
CA SER A 148 -51.84 -19.39 12.89
C SER A 148 -50.84 -20.54 13.07
N GLU A 149 -50.10 -20.89 12.02
CA GLU A 149 -49.06 -21.92 12.12
C GLU A 149 -47.87 -21.45 12.96
N ALA A 150 -47.53 -20.16 12.93
CA ALA A 150 -46.49 -19.59 13.76
C ALA A 150 -46.79 -19.71 15.26
N TRP A 151 -48.05 -19.48 15.68
CA TRP A 151 -48.46 -19.68 17.07
C TRP A 151 -48.47 -21.16 17.46
N ARG A 152 -48.75 -22.08 16.53
CA ARG A 152 -48.74 -23.52 16.78
C ARG A 152 -47.32 -24.07 16.98
N ILE A 153 -46.37 -23.65 16.16
CA ILE A 153 -44.96 -24.10 16.19
C ILE A 153 -44.16 -23.33 17.26
N GLY A 154 -44.47 -22.03 17.43
CA GLY A 154 -43.82 -21.11 18.35
C GLY A 154 -42.50 -20.53 17.81
N TYR A 155 -42.27 -19.24 18.08
CA TYR A 155 -41.04 -18.53 17.70
C TYR A 155 -39.78 -19.02 18.45
N PRO A 156 -38.56 -18.78 17.91
CA PRO A 156 -38.28 -18.25 16.57
C PRO A 156 -38.60 -19.28 15.45
N LEU A 157 -38.88 -18.76 14.26
CA LEU A 157 -39.25 -19.54 13.07
C LEU A 157 -38.34 -19.22 11.89
N MET A 158 -38.21 -20.17 10.96
CA MET A 158 -37.58 -19.96 9.66
C MET A 158 -38.66 -20.03 8.58
N LEU A 159 -38.86 -18.93 7.87
CA LEU A 159 -39.66 -18.89 6.66
C LEU A 159 -38.79 -19.35 5.48
N LYS A 160 -39.25 -20.36 4.72
CA LYS A 160 -38.52 -20.95 3.60
C LYS A 160 -39.41 -21.07 2.36
N ALA A 161 -38.82 -20.90 1.17
CA ALA A 161 -39.44 -21.25 -0.10
C ALA A 161 -39.33 -22.77 -0.36
N ALA A 162 -40.37 -23.38 -0.92
CA ALA A 162 -40.42 -24.82 -1.23
C ALA A 162 -39.39 -25.23 -2.30
N ALA A 163 -39.31 -24.45 -3.38
CA ALA A 163 -38.35 -24.64 -4.48
C ALA A 163 -36.99 -23.95 -4.24
N GLY A 164 -36.75 -23.43 -3.03
CA GLY A 164 -35.57 -22.60 -2.72
C GLY A 164 -34.30 -23.42 -2.44
N GLY A 165 -33.21 -23.11 -3.16
CA GLY A 165 -31.86 -23.65 -2.97
C GLY A 165 -30.79 -22.58 -2.69
N GLY A 166 -29.69 -22.96 -2.04
CA GLY A 166 -28.51 -22.09 -1.84
C GLY A 166 -28.69 -20.92 -0.86
N GLY A 167 -29.64 -21.02 0.08
CA GLY A 167 -29.90 -20.00 1.12
C GLY A 167 -30.76 -18.81 0.67
N ARG A 168 -31.24 -18.79 -0.57
CA ARG A 168 -32.16 -17.76 -1.12
C ARG A 168 -33.61 -18.05 -0.74
N GLY A 169 -34.41 -17.00 -0.50
CA GLY A 169 -35.80 -17.17 -0.03
C GLY A 169 -35.95 -17.74 1.39
N MET A 170 -34.94 -17.59 2.24
CA MET A 170 -34.97 -17.99 3.66
C MET A 170 -34.84 -16.78 4.60
N ARG A 171 -35.69 -16.69 5.62
CA ARG A 171 -35.66 -15.61 6.62
C ARG A 171 -35.95 -16.15 8.02
N VAL A 172 -35.14 -15.74 8.98
CA VAL A 172 -35.42 -15.95 10.41
C VAL A 172 -36.45 -14.91 10.83
N VAL A 173 -37.46 -15.35 11.55
CA VAL A 173 -38.58 -14.55 12.01
C VAL A 173 -38.76 -14.79 13.50
N ARG A 174 -38.75 -13.73 14.31
CA ARG A 174 -38.78 -13.83 15.78
C ARG A 174 -40.10 -13.39 16.41
N ASN A 175 -40.98 -12.75 15.64
CA ASN A 175 -42.28 -12.26 16.11
C ASN A 175 -43.27 -12.09 14.94
N ASP A 176 -44.53 -11.79 15.27
CA ASP A 176 -45.62 -11.60 14.31
C ASP A 176 -45.30 -10.47 13.30
N VAL A 177 -44.74 -9.34 13.75
CA VAL A 177 -44.44 -8.17 12.90
C VAL A 177 -43.41 -8.51 11.82
N GLU A 178 -42.35 -9.22 12.19
CA GLU A 178 -41.34 -9.71 11.24
C GLU A 178 -41.94 -10.72 10.26
N LEU A 179 -42.90 -11.56 10.69
CA LEU A 179 -43.53 -12.55 9.82
C LEU A 179 -44.37 -11.86 8.74
N GLU A 180 -45.19 -10.88 9.13
CA GLU A 180 -46.04 -10.13 8.20
C GLU A 180 -45.19 -9.40 7.15
N ALA A 181 -44.08 -8.79 7.56
CA ALA A 181 -43.17 -8.10 6.67
C ALA A 181 -42.43 -9.07 5.73
N ALA A 182 -41.94 -10.20 6.25
CA ALA A 182 -41.14 -11.16 5.50
C ALA A 182 -41.96 -12.04 4.54
N PHE A 183 -43.23 -12.34 4.87
CA PHE A 183 -44.05 -13.30 4.13
C PHE A 183 -44.23 -12.92 2.66
N ASN A 184 -44.69 -11.70 2.40
CA ASN A 184 -44.93 -11.23 1.03
C ASN A 184 -43.62 -11.09 0.24
N SER A 185 -42.55 -10.62 0.90
CA SER A 185 -41.24 -10.47 0.28
C SER A 185 -40.65 -11.84 -0.13
N ALA A 186 -40.66 -12.83 0.77
CA ALA A 186 -40.12 -14.16 0.50
C ALA A 186 -40.90 -14.89 -0.60
N ARG A 187 -42.24 -14.75 -0.61
CA ARG A 187 -43.11 -15.31 -1.65
C ARG A 187 -42.83 -14.71 -3.02
N ASN A 188 -42.72 -13.38 -3.11
CA ASN A 188 -42.40 -12.70 -4.37
C ASN A 188 -40.99 -13.02 -4.86
N GLU A 189 -40.00 -13.09 -3.94
CA GLU A 189 -38.63 -13.52 -4.25
C GLU A 189 -38.63 -14.94 -4.83
N ALA A 190 -39.36 -15.88 -4.22
CA ALA A 190 -39.47 -17.26 -4.68
C ALA A 190 -40.15 -17.37 -6.05
N LEU A 191 -41.24 -16.63 -6.26
CA LEU A 191 -41.96 -16.60 -7.53
C LEU A 191 -41.08 -16.07 -8.68
N ASN A 192 -40.35 -14.98 -8.42
CA ASN A 192 -39.45 -14.37 -9.42
C ASN A 192 -38.22 -15.24 -9.71
N ALA A 193 -37.67 -15.92 -8.70
CA ALA A 193 -36.43 -16.68 -8.84
C ALA A 193 -36.64 -18.13 -9.32
N PHE A 194 -37.75 -18.76 -8.95
CA PHE A 194 -37.98 -20.19 -9.15
C PHE A 194 -39.32 -20.52 -9.84
N GLY A 195 -40.14 -19.52 -10.16
CA GLY A 195 -41.46 -19.72 -10.77
C GLY A 195 -42.52 -20.30 -9.84
N ASP A 196 -42.15 -20.60 -8.58
CA ASP A 196 -43.04 -21.14 -7.54
C ASP A 196 -42.96 -20.27 -6.28
N GLY A 197 -44.08 -19.63 -5.93
CA GLY A 197 -44.21 -18.78 -4.75
C GLY A 197 -44.57 -19.53 -3.46
N THR A 198 -44.52 -20.87 -3.45
CA THR A 198 -44.89 -21.66 -2.28
C THR A 198 -43.87 -21.48 -1.15
N VAL A 199 -44.36 -21.09 0.03
CA VAL A 199 -43.56 -20.90 1.25
C VAL A 199 -44.10 -21.76 2.40
N PHE A 200 -43.22 -22.14 3.32
CA PHE A 200 -43.56 -22.88 4.54
C PHE A 200 -42.77 -22.35 5.75
N LEU A 201 -43.29 -22.59 6.95
CA LEU A 201 -42.63 -22.24 8.20
C LEU A 201 -42.03 -23.48 8.85
N GLU A 202 -40.84 -23.34 9.42
CA GLU A 202 -40.21 -24.34 10.27
C GLU A 202 -39.79 -23.74 11.60
N LYS A 203 -39.70 -24.58 12.62
CA LYS A 203 -39.03 -24.20 13.86
C LYS A 203 -37.58 -23.82 13.56
N TYR A 204 -37.16 -22.61 13.96
CA TYR A 204 -35.76 -22.22 13.85
C TYR A 204 -35.00 -22.81 15.02
N ILE A 205 -34.01 -23.65 14.72
CA ILE A 205 -33.08 -24.18 15.73
C ILE A 205 -32.01 -23.12 15.96
N GLU A 206 -31.87 -22.65 17.20
CA GLU A 206 -30.88 -21.63 17.54
C GLU A 206 -29.49 -22.24 17.75
N ASN A 207 -28.46 -21.55 17.26
CA ASN A 207 -27.05 -21.94 17.36
C ASN A 207 -26.76 -23.41 16.99
N PRO A 208 -27.32 -23.96 15.88
CA PRO A 208 -27.08 -25.34 15.54
C PRO A 208 -25.68 -25.52 14.96
N ARG A 209 -25.18 -26.75 15.04
CA ARG A 209 -24.15 -27.24 14.13
C ARG A 209 -24.82 -27.82 12.90
N HIS A 210 -24.30 -27.50 11.71
CA HIS A 210 -24.73 -28.13 10.48
C HIS A 210 -23.82 -29.33 10.22
N ILE A 211 -24.35 -30.53 10.43
CA ILE A 211 -23.61 -31.79 10.26
C ILE A 211 -24.24 -32.58 9.13
N GLU A 212 -23.42 -33.10 8.23
CA GLU A 212 -23.89 -33.89 7.11
C GLU A 212 -23.16 -35.23 7.03
N VAL A 213 -23.83 -36.25 6.53
CA VAL A 213 -23.30 -37.62 6.45
C VAL A 213 -23.18 -38.03 5.00
N GLN A 214 -21.96 -38.40 4.60
CA GLN A 214 -21.70 -38.96 3.28
C GLN A 214 -22.30 -40.35 3.20
N VAL A 215 -23.17 -40.60 2.22
CA VAL A 215 -23.72 -41.93 1.95
C VAL A 215 -23.31 -42.43 0.56
N VAL A 216 -23.21 -43.75 0.43
CA VAL A 216 -22.98 -44.45 -0.81
C VAL A 216 -23.87 -45.68 -0.87
N GLY A 217 -24.62 -45.83 -1.96
CA GLY A 217 -25.48 -46.98 -2.21
C GLY A 217 -25.16 -47.65 -3.55
N ASP A 218 -25.23 -48.97 -3.64
CA ASP A 218 -25.16 -49.68 -4.92
C ASP A 218 -26.55 -50.09 -5.42
N ARG A 219 -26.61 -50.57 -6.68
CA ARG A 219 -27.85 -51.08 -7.29
C ARG A 219 -28.27 -52.46 -6.78
N HIS A 220 -27.58 -52.99 -5.78
CA HIS A 220 -27.81 -54.31 -5.18
C HIS A 220 -28.39 -54.20 -3.77
N GLY A 221 -28.78 -52.99 -3.35
CA GLY A 221 -29.44 -52.72 -2.07
C GLY A 221 -28.49 -52.49 -0.90
N ASN A 222 -27.17 -52.40 -1.14
CA ASN A 222 -26.20 -52.11 -0.09
C ASN A 222 -26.04 -50.60 0.06
N VAL A 223 -26.04 -50.12 1.31
CA VAL A 223 -25.84 -48.71 1.67
C VAL A 223 -24.81 -48.63 2.79
N MET A 224 -23.85 -47.70 2.67
CA MET A 224 -22.85 -47.40 3.70
C MET A 224 -22.74 -45.89 3.91
N HIS A 225 -22.28 -45.49 5.10
CA HIS A 225 -21.87 -44.11 5.36
C HIS A 225 -20.35 -43.98 5.32
N LEU A 226 -19.85 -42.82 4.91
CA LEU A 226 -18.41 -42.48 4.89
C LEU A 226 -18.14 -41.34 5.88
N TYR A 227 -18.65 -41.56 7.09
CA TYR A 227 -18.61 -40.61 8.22
C TYR A 227 -19.31 -39.28 7.93
N GLU A 228 -19.15 -38.35 8.86
CA GLU A 228 -19.75 -37.02 8.86
C GLU A 228 -18.77 -35.91 8.45
N ARG A 229 -19.33 -34.79 8.00
CA ARG A 229 -18.65 -33.51 7.84
C ARG A 229 -19.35 -32.45 8.68
N ASP A 230 -18.55 -31.58 9.29
CA ASP A 230 -19.02 -30.36 9.93
C ASP A 230 -18.94 -29.21 8.93
N CYS A 231 -20.10 -28.67 8.59
CA CYS A 231 -20.27 -27.55 7.67
C CYS A 231 -20.90 -26.33 8.39
N SER A 232 -20.73 -26.24 9.72
CA SER A 232 -21.32 -25.19 10.55
C SER A 232 -20.74 -23.81 10.27
N VAL A 233 -19.52 -23.72 9.71
CA VAL A 233 -18.92 -22.44 9.35
C VAL A 233 -19.59 -21.88 8.09
N GLN A 234 -20.58 -21.02 8.30
CA GLN A 234 -21.43 -20.48 7.24
C GLN A 234 -21.55 -18.96 7.28
N ARG A 235 -21.78 -18.37 6.11
CA ARG A 235 -22.16 -16.95 5.98
C ARG A 235 -23.47 -16.87 5.21
N ARG A 236 -24.51 -16.27 5.82
CA ARG A 236 -25.85 -16.17 5.22
C ARG A 236 -26.35 -17.54 4.70
N PHE A 237 -26.17 -18.59 5.50
CA PHE A 237 -26.51 -19.98 5.18
C PHE A 237 -25.74 -20.60 4.00
N GLN A 238 -24.62 -20.01 3.60
CA GLN A 238 -23.69 -20.59 2.60
C GLN A 238 -22.44 -21.12 3.29
N LYS A 239 -22.05 -22.36 2.96
CA LYS A 239 -20.86 -23.04 3.50
C LYS A 239 -19.58 -22.33 3.05
N VAL A 240 -18.67 -22.11 4.01
CA VAL A 240 -17.39 -21.40 3.78
C VAL A 240 -16.19 -22.31 4.05
N VAL A 241 -16.24 -23.04 5.17
CA VAL A 241 -15.20 -23.97 5.60
C VAL A 241 -15.87 -25.26 6.06
N GLU A 242 -15.31 -26.39 5.63
CA GLU A 242 -15.83 -27.71 5.97
C GLU A 242 -14.74 -28.56 6.62
N VAL A 243 -15.11 -29.38 7.60
CA VAL A 243 -14.19 -30.23 8.37
C VAL A 243 -14.68 -31.68 8.37
N ALA A 244 -13.79 -32.64 8.17
CA ALA A 244 -14.07 -34.07 8.34
C ALA A 244 -13.04 -34.71 9.27
N PRO A 245 -13.43 -35.59 10.20
CA PRO A 245 -14.78 -35.72 10.75
C PRO A 245 -15.15 -34.51 11.62
N ALA A 246 -16.39 -34.45 12.10
CA ALA A 246 -16.81 -33.45 13.08
C ALA A 246 -16.17 -33.73 14.46
N ALA A 247 -15.35 -32.80 14.95
CA ALA A 247 -14.77 -32.90 16.29
C ALA A 247 -15.82 -32.60 17.39
N ASN A 248 -15.58 -33.14 18.59
CA ASN A 248 -16.37 -32.90 19.79
C ASN A 248 -17.87 -33.24 19.70
N LEU A 249 -18.31 -34.08 18.75
CA LEU A 249 -19.64 -34.69 18.80
C LEU A 249 -19.68 -35.79 19.87
N ARG A 250 -20.76 -35.83 20.66
CA ARG A 250 -21.02 -36.96 21.59
C ARG A 250 -21.20 -38.24 20.76
N ALA A 251 -20.68 -39.36 21.26
CA ALA A 251 -20.76 -40.64 20.56
C ALA A 251 -22.22 -41.01 20.20
N GLU A 252 -23.15 -40.83 21.13
CA GLU A 252 -24.58 -41.08 20.90
C GLU A 252 -25.16 -40.23 19.76
N THR A 253 -24.81 -38.95 19.68
CA THR A 253 -25.25 -38.05 18.60
C THR A 253 -24.69 -38.50 17.25
N ARG A 254 -23.42 -38.94 17.23
CA ARG A 254 -22.76 -39.46 16.02
C ARG A 254 -23.42 -40.76 15.54
N ASP A 255 -23.71 -41.70 16.43
CA ASP A 255 -24.38 -42.95 16.09
C ASP A 255 -25.80 -42.71 15.55
N LYS A 256 -26.53 -41.74 16.12
CA LYS A 256 -27.81 -41.27 15.59
C LYS A 256 -27.68 -40.72 14.17
N LEU A 257 -26.71 -39.85 13.90
CA LEU A 257 -26.46 -39.30 12.55
C LEU A 257 -26.28 -40.41 11.51
N TYR A 258 -25.44 -41.42 11.81
CA TYR A 258 -25.18 -42.52 10.88
C TYR A 258 -26.39 -43.42 10.67
N THR A 259 -27.09 -43.76 11.75
CA THR A 259 -28.30 -44.58 11.71
C THR A 259 -29.38 -43.88 10.89
N TYR A 260 -29.61 -42.58 11.13
CA TYR A 260 -30.63 -41.82 10.41
C TYR A 260 -30.28 -41.62 8.94
N ALA A 261 -29.02 -41.30 8.62
CA ALA A 261 -28.59 -41.11 7.24
C ALA A 261 -28.73 -42.41 6.42
N THR A 262 -28.31 -43.54 6.98
CA THR A 262 -28.44 -44.85 6.31
C THR A 262 -29.90 -45.30 6.23
N ALA A 263 -30.71 -45.07 7.27
CA ALA A 263 -32.15 -45.39 7.25
C ALA A 263 -32.90 -44.62 6.15
N ILE A 264 -32.63 -43.32 5.97
CA ILE A 264 -33.20 -42.51 4.88
C ILE A 264 -32.77 -43.06 3.52
N ALA A 265 -31.48 -43.32 3.34
CA ALA A 265 -30.94 -43.85 2.08
C ALA A 265 -31.54 -45.23 1.74
N ILE A 266 -31.68 -46.12 2.71
CA ILE A 266 -32.32 -47.44 2.54
C ILE A 266 -33.81 -47.27 2.19
N ALA A 267 -34.53 -46.41 2.91
CA ALA A 267 -35.97 -46.18 2.68
C ALA A 267 -36.27 -45.61 1.30
N ALA A 268 -35.35 -44.81 0.75
CA ALA A 268 -35.43 -44.27 -0.61
C ALA A 268 -34.95 -45.25 -1.69
N GLY A 269 -34.27 -46.35 -1.32
CA GLY A 269 -33.58 -47.21 -2.30
C GLY A 269 -32.44 -46.49 -3.00
N TYR A 270 -31.68 -45.68 -2.25
CA TYR A 270 -30.65 -44.79 -2.78
C TYR A 270 -29.53 -45.56 -3.48
N ASP A 271 -29.17 -45.12 -4.69
CA ASP A 271 -28.01 -45.60 -5.42
C ASP A 271 -27.03 -44.46 -5.76
N ASN A 272 -25.76 -44.80 -5.96
CA ASN A 272 -24.65 -43.87 -6.15
C ASN A 272 -24.25 -43.11 -4.86
N VAL A 273 -23.55 -42.00 -4.99
CA VAL A 273 -23.04 -41.17 -3.89
C VAL A 273 -24.03 -40.05 -3.57
N GLY A 274 -24.26 -39.76 -2.29
CA GLY A 274 -25.17 -38.71 -1.82
C GLY A 274 -24.83 -38.19 -0.45
N THR A 275 -25.49 -37.14 0.01
CA THR A 275 -25.29 -36.62 1.37
C THR A 275 -26.60 -36.33 2.05
N VAL A 276 -26.72 -36.73 3.32
CA VAL A 276 -27.87 -36.43 4.18
C VAL A 276 -27.47 -35.32 5.15
N GLU A 277 -28.18 -34.20 5.16
CA GLU A 277 -27.87 -33.02 5.98
C GLU A 277 -28.76 -32.93 7.23
N PHE A 278 -28.15 -32.56 8.35
CA PHE A 278 -28.79 -32.44 9.66
C PHE A 278 -28.42 -31.12 10.37
N LEU A 279 -29.34 -30.62 11.19
CA LEU A 279 -29.01 -29.67 12.26
C LEU A 279 -28.85 -30.45 13.55
N VAL A 280 -27.78 -30.15 14.28
CA VAL A 280 -27.53 -30.67 15.62
C VAL A 280 -27.59 -29.51 16.61
N ASP A 281 -28.52 -29.57 17.55
CA ASP A 281 -28.66 -28.53 18.59
C ASP A 281 -27.60 -28.69 19.70
N PRO A 282 -27.47 -27.72 20.63
CA PRO A 282 -26.52 -27.80 21.75
C PRO A 282 -26.74 -29.01 22.67
N ASP A 283 -27.97 -29.53 22.76
CA ASP A 283 -28.34 -30.70 23.54
C ASP A 283 -28.01 -32.02 22.84
N GLY A 284 -27.56 -31.97 21.59
CA GLY A 284 -27.17 -33.12 20.78
C GLY A 284 -28.33 -33.83 20.09
N GLN A 285 -29.49 -33.17 19.98
CA GLN A 285 -30.62 -33.64 19.19
C GLN A 285 -30.35 -33.41 17.70
N VAL A 286 -30.73 -34.39 16.89
CA VAL A 286 -30.44 -34.44 15.46
C VAL A 286 -31.74 -34.24 14.69
N TYR A 287 -31.77 -33.25 13.80
CA TYR A 287 -32.93 -32.92 12.98
C TYR A 287 -32.57 -32.99 11.51
N PHE A 288 -33.29 -33.81 10.74
CA PHE A 288 -33.13 -33.90 9.29
C PHE A 288 -33.52 -32.60 8.59
N ILE A 289 -32.71 -32.18 7.60
CA ILE A 289 -32.95 -30.99 6.77
C ILE A 289 -33.29 -31.40 5.33
N GLU A 290 -32.34 -32.02 4.64
CA GLU A 290 -32.44 -32.35 3.23
C GLU A 290 -31.48 -33.49 2.85
N VAL A 291 -31.68 -34.06 1.66
CA VAL A 291 -30.70 -34.93 1.01
C VAL A 291 -30.22 -34.22 -0.24
N ASN A 292 -28.90 -34.23 -0.45
CA ASN A 292 -28.28 -33.80 -1.69
C ASN A 292 -28.01 -35.06 -2.53
N PRO A 293 -28.84 -35.38 -3.55
CA PRO A 293 -28.74 -36.64 -4.31
C PRO A 293 -27.61 -36.61 -5.36
N ARG A 294 -26.42 -36.15 -4.95
CA ARG A 294 -25.25 -35.90 -5.81
C ARG A 294 -23.97 -35.81 -4.98
N ILE A 295 -22.84 -35.66 -5.67
CA ILE A 295 -21.58 -35.25 -5.02
C ILE A 295 -21.66 -33.78 -4.54
N GLN A 296 -20.92 -33.45 -3.49
CA GLN A 296 -20.80 -32.08 -2.96
C GLN A 296 -19.40 -31.52 -3.16
N VAL A 297 -19.26 -30.20 -3.02
CA VAL A 297 -17.99 -29.49 -3.20
C VAL A 297 -16.93 -29.99 -2.20
N GLU A 298 -17.38 -30.24 -0.97
CA GLU A 298 -16.66 -30.71 0.21
C GLU A 298 -16.43 -32.22 0.30
N HIS A 299 -16.72 -32.99 -0.77
CA HIS A 299 -16.42 -34.42 -0.81
C HIS A 299 -14.92 -34.71 -0.55
N THR A 300 -14.05 -33.77 -0.92
CA THR A 300 -12.58 -33.83 -0.80
C THR A 300 -12.11 -34.12 0.63
N VAL A 301 -12.73 -33.54 1.66
CA VAL A 301 -12.32 -33.78 3.05
C VAL A 301 -12.65 -35.20 3.50
N THR A 302 -13.78 -35.76 3.05
CA THR A 302 -14.12 -37.17 3.27
C THR A 302 -13.14 -38.09 2.57
N GLU A 303 -12.76 -37.80 1.31
CA GLU A 303 -11.73 -38.59 0.61
C GLU A 303 -10.39 -38.56 1.35
N MET A 304 -10.00 -37.41 1.92
CA MET A 304 -8.71 -37.28 2.62
C MET A 304 -8.66 -38.06 3.93
N VAL A 305 -9.76 -38.14 4.68
CA VAL A 305 -9.78 -38.90 5.95
C VAL A 305 -10.08 -40.39 5.77
N THR A 306 -10.76 -40.77 4.69
CA THR A 306 -11.11 -42.18 4.41
C THR A 306 -10.20 -42.86 3.39
N GLY A 307 -9.46 -42.11 2.57
CA GLY A 307 -8.69 -42.65 1.46
C GLY A 307 -9.54 -43.23 0.32
N ILE A 308 -10.86 -43.03 0.34
CA ILE A 308 -11.78 -43.52 -0.69
C ILE A 308 -12.00 -42.42 -1.72
N ASP A 309 -11.83 -42.75 -3.00
CA ASP A 309 -12.13 -41.86 -4.12
C ASP A 309 -13.62 -41.94 -4.46
N LEU A 310 -14.36 -40.89 -4.11
CA LEU A 310 -15.81 -40.84 -4.25
C LEU A 310 -16.23 -40.76 -5.71
N VAL A 311 -15.52 -40.02 -6.56
CA VAL A 311 -15.87 -39.90 -7.97
C VAL A 311 -15.63 -41.21 -8.73
N LYS A 312 -14.54 -41.93 -8.44
CA LYS A 312 -14.36 -43.29 -8.97
C LYS A 312 -15.44 -44.23 -8.48
N THR A 313 -15.82 -44.12 -7.21
CA THR A 313 -16.93 -44.89 -6.63
C THR A 313 -18.24 -44.64 -7.37
N GLN A 314 -18.57 -43.38 -7.72
CA GLN A 314 -19.73 -43.06 -8.56
C GLN A 314 -19.68 -43.77 -9.91
N LEU A 315 -18.52 -43.80 -10.57
CA LEU A 315 -18.31 -44.43 -11.88
C LEU A 315 -18.41 -45.95 -11.81
N TYR A 316 -17.88 -46.59 -10.77
CA TYR A 316 -18.00 -48.02 -10.54
C TYR A 316 -19.46 -48.43 -10.31
N ILE A 317 -20.17 -47.72 -9.44
CA ILE A 317 -21.58 -48.00 -9.16
C ILE A 317 -22.44 -47.79 -10.40
N ALA A 318 -22.23 -46.71 -11.15
CA ALA A 318 -22.91 -46.47 -12.43
C ALA A 318 -22.62 -47.56 -13.47
N SER A 319 -21.44 -48.21 -13.40
CA SER A 319 -21.07 -49.39 -14.19
C SER A 319 -21.61 -50.72 -13.65
N GLY A 320 -22.40 -50.72 -12.57
CA GLY A 320 -23.08 -51.90 -12.02
C GLY A 320 -22.30 -52.70 -10.97
N TYR A 321 -21.15 -52.21 -10.50
CA TYR A 321 -20.37 -52.89 -9.46
C TYR A 321 -21.08 -52.89 -8.10
N LYS A 322 -20.80 -53.90 -7.28
CA LYS A 322 -21.24 -53.97 -5.87
C LYS A 322 -20.29 -53.18 -4.98
N LEU A 323 -20.76 -52.66 -3.85
CA LEU A 323 -19.89 -52.04 -2.85
C LEU A 323 -18.78 -52.99 -2.38
N SER A 324 -19.10 -54.28 -2.23
CA SER A 324 -18.16 -55.33 -1.82
C SER A 324 -17.12 -55.72 -2.89
N ASP A 325 -17.27 -55.26 -4.14
CA ASP A 325 -16.30 -55.61 -5.19
C ASP A 325 -14.94 -55.00 -4.87
N ARG A 326 -13.86 -55.76 -5.13
CA ARG A 326 -12.48 -55.36 -4.80
C ARG A 326 -12.07 -53.99 -5.36
N LEU A 327 -12.64 -53.57 -6.48
CA LEU A 327 -12.36 -52.28 -7.10
C LEU A 327 -13.05 -51.10 -6.39
N VAL A 328 -14.19 -51.33 -5.74
CA VAL A 328 -14.89 -50.34 -4.91
C VAL A 328 -14.35 -50.35 -3.49
N GLY A 329 -14.12 -51.55 -2.93
CA GLY A 329 -13.43 -51.73 -1.66
C GLY A 329 -14.27 -51.46 -0.41
N LEU A 330 -15.61 -51.50 -0.52
CA LEU A 330 -16.57 -51.19 0.54
C LEU A 330 -17.39 -52.43 0.92
N ALA A 331 -16.72 -53.43 1.49
CA ALA A 331 -17.37 -54.69 1.87
C ALA A 331 -18.10 -54.62 3.22
N GLU A 332 -17.54 -53.91 4.21
CA GLU A 332 -18.12 -53.79 5.56
C GLU A 332 -17.94 -52.36 6.11
N GLN A 333 -18.97 -51.85 6.81
CA GLN A 333 -18.99 -50.50 7.39
C GLN A 333 -17.83 -50.26 8.38
N THR A 334 -17.45 -51.29 9.14
CA THR A 334 -16.38 -51.25 10.15
C THR A 334 -14.97 -51.23 9.56
N ALA A 335 -14.81 -51.56 8.27
CA ALA A 335 -13.51 -51.59 7.59
C ALA A 335 -13.12 -50.23 6.98
N ILE A 336 -14.02 -49.25 6.97
CA ILE A 336 -13.80 -47.93 6.39
C ILE A 336 -12.88 -47.13 7.32
N PRO A 337 -11.66 -46.75 6.88
CA PRO A 337 -10.71 -46.09 7.77
C PRO A 337 -11.13 -44.65 8.05
N LEU A 338 -10.73 -44.14 9.22
CA LEU A 338 -10.89 -42.74 9.60
C LEU A 338 -9.55 -42.22 10.14
N ASN A 339 -8.79 -41.59 9.25
CA ASN A 339 -7.42 -41.15 9.53
C ASN A 339 -7.37 -39.64 9.71
N GLY A 340 -7.22 -39.18 10.96
CA GLY A 340 -7.00 -37.77 11.29
C GLY A 340 -8.18 -36.87 10.94
N PHE A 341 -7.87 -35.62 10.59
CA PHE A 341 -8.80 -34.56 10.24
C PHE A 341 -8.42 -33.91 8.92
N ALA A 342 -9.41 -33.50 8.15
CA ALA A 342 -9.27 -32.69 6.96
C ALA A 342 -10.13 -31.43 7.03
N ILE A 343 -9.61 -30.33 6.50
CA ILE A 343 -10.29 -29.02 6.41
C ILE A 343 -10.27 -28.60 4.96
N GLN A 344 -11.40 -28.11 4.43
CA GLN A 344 -11.46 -27.44 3.14
C GLN A 344 -11.78 -25.96 3.30
N CYS A 345 -11.09 -25.14 2.52
CA CYS A 345 -11.40 -23.73 2.32
C CYS A 345 -11.51 -23.44 0.82
N ARG A 346 -12.42 -22.53 0.45
CA ARG A 346 -12.61 -22.09 -0.93
C ARG A 346 -12.02 -20.69 -1.08
N ILE A 347 -10.98 -20.57 -1.89
CA ILE A 347 -10.44 -19.26 -2.24
C ILE A 347 -11.29 -18.70 -3.38
N THR A 348 -11.91 -17.55 -3.13
CA THR A 348 -12.78 -16.84 -4.07
C THR A 348 -12.25 -15.45 -4.39
N THR A 349 -12.80 -14.78 -5.42
CA THR A 349 -12.53 -13.37 -5.70
C THR A 349 -13.34 -12.39 -4.86
N GLU A 350 -14.10 -12.88 -3.88
CA GLU A 350 -14.93 -12.02 -3.02
C GLU A 350 -14.05 -11.17 -2.10
N ASP A 351 -14.33 -9.86 -2.04
CA ASP A 351 -13.64 -8.93 -1.14
C ASP A 351 -14.35 -8.86 0.21
N PRO A 352 -13.78 -9.41 1.31
CA PRO A 352 -14.42 -9.36 2.62
C PRO A 352 -14.62 -7.94 3.16
N SER A 353 -13.83 -6.98 2.69
CA SER A 353 -13.92 -5.57 3.10
C SER A 353 -15.06 -4.81 2.40
N ASP A 354 -15.57 -5.33 1.29
CA ASP A 354 -16.69 -4.79 0.52
C ASP A 354 -17.87 -5.77 0.48
N GLY A 355 -18.23 -6.32 1.65
CA GLY A 355 -19.42 -7.17 1.78
C GLY A 355 -19.37 -8.49 1.01
N PHE A 356 -18.17 -9.00 0.66
CA PHE A 356 -17.93 -10.17 -0.18
C PHE A 356 -18.43 -10.01 -1.62
N LYS A 357 -18.43 -8.78 -2.14
CA LYS A 357 -18.65 -8.56 -3.56
C LYS A 357 -17.54 -9.26 -4.36
N PRO A 358 -17.87 -10.11 -5.35
CA PRO A 358 -16.86 -10.72 -6.20
C PRO A 358 -16.13 -9.66 -7.02
N ASP A 359 -14.80 -9.73 -7.00
CA ASP A 359 -13.95 -8.95 -7.88
C ASP A 359 -13.74 -9.68 -9.21
N TYR A 360 -13.53 -8.90 -10.28
CA TYR A 360 -13.37 -9.38 -11.64
C TYR A 360 -12.18 -8.68 -12.28
N GLY A 361 -11.50 -9.39 -13.18
CA GLY A 361 -10.30 -8.85 -13.81
C GLY A 361 -9.33 -9.94 -14.22
N THR A 362 -8.13 -9.53 -14.58
CA THR A 362 -7.09 -10.45 -15.03
C THR A 362 -6.23 -10.88 -13.87
N ILE A 363 -6.06 -12.19 -13.68
CA ILE A 363 -5.10 -12.74 -12.71
C ILE A 363 -3.70 -12.47 -13.24
N VAL A 364 -2.97 -11.53 -12.63
CA VAL A 364 -1.60 -11.15 -13.03
C VAL A 364 -0.57 -12.12 -12.45
N THR A 365 -0.80 -12.60 -11.25
CA THR A 365 0.06 -13.60 -10.60
C THR A 365 -0.80 -14.61 -9.90
N TYR A 366 -0.50 -15.89 -10.13
CA TYR A 366 -1.06 -17.00 -9.41
C TYR A 366 0.09 -17.92 -8.96
N ARG A 367 0.25 -18.05 -7.65
CA ARG A 367 1.06 -19.11 -7.04
C ARG A 367 0.24 -19.85 -6.02
N ASN A 368 0.26 -21.15 -6.15
CA ASN A 368 -0.40 -22.05 -5.24
C ASN A 368 0.54 -22.52 -4.13
N ALA A 369 -0.06 -23.06 -3.07
CA ALA A 369 0.65 -23.73 -1.99
C ALA A 369 0.79 -25.22 -2.29
N ALA A 370 1.88 -25.85 -1.88
CA ALA A 370 2.12 -27.27 -2.11
C ALA A 370 2.64 -27.99 -0.86
N GLY A 371 3.01 -29.26 -0.96
CA GLY A 371 3.65 -30.02 0.12
C GLY A 371 2.72 -30.99 0.85
N PHE A 372 3.28 -31.71 1.83
CA PHE A 372 2.61 -32.82 2.50
C PHE A 372 1.31 -32.38 3.19
N GLY A 373 0.24 -33.15 2.94
CA GLY A 373 -1.08 -32.91 3.53
C GLY A 373 -1.82 -31.71 2.94
N VAL A 374 -1.42 -31.18 1.78
CA VAL A 374 -2.18 -30.16 1.03
C VAL A 374 -2.66 -30.76 -0.29
N ARG A 375 -3.96 -30.66 -0.55
CA ARG A 375 -4.63 -31.04 -1.79
C ARG A 375 -5.25 -29.79 -2.41
N LEU A 376 -5.08 -29.64 -3.73
CA LEU A 376 -5.64 -28.55 -4.51
C LEU A 376 -6.53 -29.07 -5.63
N ASP A 377 -7.76 -28.55 -5.66
CA ASP A 377 -8.69 -28.74 -6.75
C ASP A 377 -8.97 -27.35 -7.35
N GLU A 378 -8.22 -27.02 -8.41
CA GLU A 378 -8.21 -25.70 -9.04
C GLU A 378 -9.39 -25.53 -9.99
N GLY A 379 -10.01 -24.35 -9.97
CA GLY A 379 -10.95 -23.91 -10.99
C GLY A 379 -10.21 -23.41 -12.22
N SER A 380 -10.54 -22.20 -12.70
CA SER A 380 -9.79 -21.53 -13.77
C SER A 380 -8.95 -20.39 -13.21
N ALA A 381 -7.82 -20.75 -12.61
CA ALA A 381 -6.91 -19.79 -11.96
C ALA A 381 -5.48 -19.98 -12.47
N TYR A 382 -5.05 -19.13 -13.39
CA TYR A 382 -3.69 -19.11 -13.92
C TYR A 382 -3.32 -17.69 -14.39
N PRO A 383 -2.02 -17.35 -14.49
CA PRO A 383 -1.60 -16.03 -14.96
C PRO A 383 -2.15 -15.73 -16.36
N GLY A 384 -2.85 -14.60 -16.50
CA GLY A 384 -3.52 -14.17 -17.74
C GLY A 384 -4.99 -14.55 -17.84
N MET A 385 -5.52 -15.37 -16.94
CA MET A 385 -6.96 -15.70 -16.93
C MET A 385 -7.79 -14.46 -16.54
N LYS A 386 -8.81 -14.15 -17.33
CA LYS A 386 -9.79 -13.11 -17.02
C LYS A 386 -10.98 -13.71 -16.29
N VAL A 387 -11.16 -13.36 -15.02
CA VAL A 387 -12.29 -13.78 -14.20
C VAL A 387 -13.55 -13.06 -14.70
N SER A 388 -14.57 -13.85 -15.04
CA SER A 388 -15.83 -13.39 -15.63
C SER A 388 -16.90 -13.13 -14.55
N PRO A 389 -17.80 -12.14 -14.74
CA PRO A 389 -18.91 -11.88 -13.84
C PRO A 389 -20.09 -12.85 -13.95
N PHE A 390 -20.10 -13.74 -14.95
CA PHE A 390 -21.23 -14.62 -15.23
C PHE A 390 -21.24 -15.92 -14.39
N PHE A 391 -20.10 -16.29 -13.80
CA PHE A 391 -19.93 -17.55 -13.07
C PHE A 391 -19.66 -17.34 -11.58
N ASP A 392 -19.48 -18.44 -10.85
CA ASP A 392 -19.07 -18.38 -9.45
C ASP A 392 -17.65 -17.80 -9.31
N SER A 393 -17.39 -17.17 -8.16
CA SER A 393 -16.15 -16.48 -7.85
C SER A 393 -14.99 -17.41 -7.44
N MET A 394 -15.18 -18.73 -7.52
CA MET A 394 -14.23 -19.71 -7.00
C MET A 394 -12.98 -19.81 -7.87
N LEU A 395 -11.81 -19.66 -7.24
CA LEU A 395 -10.51 -19.82 -7.89
C LEU A 395 -9.94 -21.22 -7.66
N VAL A 396 -9.90 -21.66 -6.41
CA VAL A 396 -9.32 -22.95 -6.01
C VAL A 396 -9.89 -23.43 -4.68
N LYS A 397 -10.11 -24.74 -4.57
CA LYS A 397 -10.36 -25.40 -3.29
C LYS A 397 -9.03 -25.87 -2.70
N VAL A 398 -8.78 -25.48 -1.46
CA VAL A 398 -7.63 -25.91 -0.70
C VAL A 398 -8.14 -26.87 0.37
N SER A 399 -7.69 -28.12 0.34
CA SER A 399 -7.99 -29.10 1.38
C SER A 399 -6.70 -29.49 2.09
N THR A 400 -6.71 -29.53 3.42
CA THR A 400 -5.54 -29.89 4.22
C THR A 400 -5.86 -30.98 5.22
N HIS A 401 -4.94 -31.91 5.39
CA HIS A 401 -5.06 -33.06 6.29
C HIS A 401 -4.01 -33.03 7.39
N GLY A 402 -4.35 -33.47 8.60
CA GLY A 402 -3.44 -33.62 9.74
C GLY A 402 -3.96 -34.63 10.76
N ASN A 403 -3.15 -35.05 11.72
CA ASN A 403 -3.57 -36.03 12.73
C ASN A 403 -4.55 -35.44 13.75
N THR A 404 -4.55 -34.12 13.89
CA THR A 404 -5.47 -33.36 14.75
C THR A 404 -6.07 -32.20 13.95
N LEU A 405 -7.24 -31.70 14.37
CA LEU A 405 -7.86 -30.52 13.78
C LEU A 405 -6.89 -29.32 13.79
N ALA A 406 -6.18 -29.11 14.90
CA ALA A 406 -5.19 -28.04 15.02
C ALA A 406 -4.01 -28.20 14.05
N GLU A 407 -3.57 -29.42 13.75
CA GLU A 407 -2.51 -29.66 12.76
C GLU A 407 -3.02 -29.39 11.33
N ALA A 408 -4.22 -29.86 10.99
CA ALA A 408 -4.85 -29.56 9.71
C ALA A 408 -5.02 -28.04 9.53
N ALA A 409 -5.49 -27.34 10.57
CA ALA A 409 -5.65 -25.89 10.56
C ALA A 409 -4.32 -25.14 10.40
N LYS A 410 -3.23 -25.59 11.06
CA LYS A 410 -1.88 -25.03 10.84
C LYS A 410 -1.39 -25.23 9.41
N ARG A 411 -1.67 -26.40 8.80
CA ARG A 411 -1.34 -26.63 7.39
C ARG A 411 -2.18 -25.75 6.47
N MET A 412 -3.45 -25.51 6.80
CA MET A 412 -4.32 -24.58 6.07
C MET A 412 -3.81 -23.14 6.16
N ASP A 413 -3.53 -22.63 7.36
CA ASP A 413 -2.95 -21.28 7.57
C ASP A 413 -1.65 -21.13 6.77
N ARG A 414 -0.75 -22.13 6.82
CA ARG A 414 0.48 -22.13 6.03
C ARG A 414 0.20 -22.08 4.53
N ALA A 415 -0.74 -22.90 4.04
CA ALA A 415 -1.11 -22.93 2.63
C ALA A 415 -1.68 -21.57 2.16
N LEU A 416 -2.63 -21.00 2.90
CA LEU A 416 -3.21 -19.68 2.65
C LEU A 416 -2.14 -18.57 2.63
N ARG A 417 -1.17 -18.63 3.55
CA ARG A 417 -0.04 -17.69 3.61
C ARG A 417 0.96 -17.85 2.47
N GLU A 418 1.06 -19.01 1.83
CA GLU A 418 1.91 -19.24 0.67
C GLU A 418 1.26 -18.78 -0.64
N PHE A 419 -0.07 -18.85 -0.75
CA PHE A 419 -0.80 -18.39 -1.92
C PHE A 419 -0.46 -16.94 -2.27
N ARG A 420 -0.17 -16.69 -3.55
CA ARG A 420 0.00 -15.33 -4.09
C ARG A 420 -0.91 -15.17 -5.29
N ILE A 421 -2.04 -14.51 -5.06
CA ILE A 421 -3.00 -14.13 -6.09
C ILE A 421 -2.97 -12.60 -6.21
N ARG A 422 -2.76 -12.10 -7.43
CA ARG A 422 -2.69 -10.67 -7.76
C ARG A 422 -3.51 -10.39 -9.01
N GLY A 423 -4.00 -9.17 -9.14
CA GLY A 423 -4.86 -8.73 -10.24
C GLY A 423 -6.35 -8.75 -9.90
N VAL A 424 -6.74 -9.55 -8.92
CA VAL A 424 -8.08 -9.56 -8.31
C VAL A 424 -7.97 -9.65 -6.79
N LYS A 425 -8.95 -9.06 -6.08
CA LYS A 425 -9.19 -9.26 -4.65
C LYS A 425 -9.55 -10.71 -4.37
N ASN A 426 -9.44 -11.09 -3.11
CA ASN A 426 -9.75 -12.45 -2.66
C ASN A 426 -10.02 -12.51 -1.15
N ASN A 427 -10.59 -13.62 -0.73
CA ASN A 427 -11.01 -13.88 0.64
C ASN A 427 -9.92 -14.51 1.55
N ILE A 428 -8.65 -14.63 1.10
CA ILE A 428 -7.60 -15.35 1.83
C ILE A 428 -7.37 -14.80 3.24
N GLY A 429 -7.31 -13.47 3.40
CA GLY A 429 -7.07 -12.86 4.72
C GLY A 429 -8.17 -13.17 5.74
N PHE A 430 -9.41 -13.26 5.27
CA PHE A 430 -10.55 -13.68 6.09
C PHE A 430 -10.44 -15.16 6.48
N LEU A 431 -10.07 -16.03 5.53
CA LEU A 431 -9.86 -17.45 5.81
C LEU A 431 -8.71 -17.69 6.81
N GLU A 432 -7.61 -16.93 6.72
CA GLU A 432 -6.48 -16.98 7.67
C GLU A 432 -6.94 -16.67 9.10
N ASN A 433 -7.70 -15.58 9.28
CA ASN A 433 -8.27 -15.22 10.58
C ASN A 433 -9.22 -16.33 11.10
N LEU A 434 -10.03 -16.90 10.22
CA LEU A 434 -11.02 -17.92 10.57
C LEU A 434 -10.38 -19.21 11.05
N VAL A 435 -9.47 -19.80 10.27
CA VAL A 435 -8.89 -21.12 10.59
C VAL A 435 -7.93 -21.08 11.79
N THR A 436 -7.50 -19.88 12.19
CA THR A 436 -6.67 -19.66 13.39
C THR A 436 -7.48 -19.21 14.60
N HIS A 437 -8.79 -19.01 14.45
CA HIS A 437 -9.65 -18.52 15.53
C HIS A 437 -9.83 -19.57 16.64
N PRO A 438 -9.77 -19.20 17.94
CA PRO A 438 -9.90 -20.16 19.05
C PRO A 438 -11.18 -21.00 19.01
N VAL A 439 -12.33 -20.40 18.69
CA VAL A 439 -13.63 -21.11 18.59
C VAL A 439 -13.61 -22.17 17.49
N PHE A 440 -12.97 -21.89 16.35
CA PHE A 440 -12.84 -22.86 15.26
C PHE A 440 -11.91 -24.01 15.65
N LEU A 441 -10.76 -23.70 16.26
CA LEU A 441 -9.79 -24.71 16.71
C LEU A 441 -10.34 -25.62 17.83
N ALA A 442 -11.24 -25.08 18.66
CA ALA A 442 -11.98 -25.84 19.67
C ALA A 442 -13.14 -26.68 19.08
N SER A 443 -13.43 -26.57 17.78
CA SER A 443 -14.59 -27.20 17.13
C SER A 443 -15.94 -26.80 17.75
N GLU A 444 -16.05 -25.56 18.19
CA GLU A 444 -17.25 -24.98 18.82
C GLU A 444 -18.02 -24.03 17.87
N ALA A 445 -17.57 -23.91 16.62
CA ALA A 445 -18.23 -23.07 15.63
C ALA A 445 -19.64 -23.57 15.32
N THR A 446 -20.63 -22.67 15.43
CA THR A 446 -22.03 -22.89 15.03
C THR A 446 -22.32 -22.13 13.74
N VAL A 447 -23.53 -22.29 13.18
CA VAL A 447 -24.00 -21.55 11.99
C VAL A 447 -23.88 -20.02 12.14
N GLU A 448 -23.97 -19.49 13.37
CA GLU A 448 -23.87 -18.05 13.67
C GLU A 448 -22.42 -17.55 13.90
N PHE A 449 -21.42 -18.44 13.84
CA PHE A 449 -20.02 -18.11 14.18
C PHE A 449 -19.49 -16.89 13.43
N ILE A 450 -19.59 -16.87 12.09
CA ILE A 450 -19.07 -15.75 11.29
C ILE A 450 -19.82 -14.44 11.59
N ALA A 451 -21.14 -14.50 11.83
CA ALA A 451 -21.96 -13.32 12.09
C ALA A 451 -21.65 -12.68 13.44
N THR A 452 -21.24 -13.47 14.43
CA THR A 452 -20.97 -13.05 15.81
C THR A 452 -19.52 -12.61 16.06
N HIS A 453 -18.61 -12.80 15.10
CA HIS A 453 -17.17 -12.53 15.24
C HIS A 453 -16.67 -11.51 14.19
N PRO A 454 -17.00 -10.21 14.34
CA PRO A 454 -16.67 -9.17 13.35
C PRO A 454 -15.16 -8.93 13.16
N GLU A 455 -14.32 -9.35 14.11
CA GLU A 455 -12.87 -9.33 14.01
C GLU A 455 -12.32 -10.18 12.86
N LEU A 456 -13.06 -11.20 12.41
CA LEU A 456 -12.67 -12.04 11.27
C LEU A 456 -12.50 -11.21 9.97
N PHE A 457 -13.22 -10.10 9.84
CA PHE A 457 -13.19 -9.22 8.66
C PHE A 457 -12.06 -8.17 8.68
N LYS A 458 -11.18 -8.20 9.71
CA LYS A 458 -10.04 -7.27 9.83
C LYS A 458 -8.71 -8.02 9.63
N PRO A 459 -8.36 -8.44 8.41
CA PRO A 459 -7.10 -9.15 8.17
C PRO A 459 -5.91 -8.23 8.38
N ALA A 460 -4.81 -8.78 8.92
CA ALA A 460 -3.55 -8.07 8.99
C ALA A 460 -3.02 -7.77 7.56
N GLY A 461 -2.69 -6.52 7.28
CA GLY A 461 -2.20 -6.11 5.96
C GLY A 461 -0.91 -6.84 5.56
N LYS A 462 -0.94 -7.65 4.50
CA LYS A 462 0.27 -8.26 3.93
C LYS A 462 1.12 -7.19 3.24
N GLN A 463 2.39 -7.07 3.64
CA GLN A 463 3.34 -6.13 3.02
C GLN A 463 3.64 -6.52 1.56
N ASP A 464 3.44 -5.62 0.60
CA ASP A 464 3.69 -5.85 -0.83
C ASP A 464 4.91 -5.08 -1.37
N ARG A 465 6.01 -5.09 -0.60
CA ARG A 465 7.20 -4.26 -0.88
C ARG A 465 7.81 -4.51 -2.27
N GLY A 466 7.84 -5.76 -2.73
CA GLY A 466 8.40 -6.12 -4.04
C GLY A 466 7.62 -5.49 -5.20
N THR A 467 6.29 -5.63 -5.20
CA THR A 467 5.42 -5.07 -6.25
C THR A 467 5.48 -3.55 -6.25
N LYS A 468 5.44 -2.90 -5.07
CA LYS A 468 5.53 -1.43 -4.97
C LYS A 468 6.86 -0.88 -5.50
N LEU A 469 7.97 -1.55 -5.20
CA LEU A 469 9.28 -1.16 -5.71
C LEU A 469 9.39 -1.33 -7.24
N LEU A 470 8.86 -2.44 -7.77
CA LEU A 470 8.78 -2.63 -9.22
C LEU A 470 7.88 -1.59 -9.89
N ALA A 471 6.80 -1.16 -9.23
CA ALA A 471 5.94 -0.10 -9.74
C ALA A 471 6.69 1.24 -9.84
N PHE A 472 7.54 1.57 -8.86
CA PHE A 472 8.41 2.75 -8.93
C PHE A 472 9.42 2.65 -10.08
N LEU A 473 10.15 1.53 -10.17
CA LEU A 473 11.12 1.32 -11.24
C LEU A 473 10.46 1.35 -12.62
N GLY A 474 9.28 0.73 -12.75
CA GLY A 474 8.49 0.75 -13.98
C GLY A 474 8.04 2.16 -14.36
N ASP A 475 7.56 2.94 -13.38
CA ASP A 475 7.13 4.33 -13.58
C ASP A 475 8.29 5.21 -14.06
N ILE A 476 9.44 5.19 -13.38
CA ILE A 476 10.61 5.96 -13.82
C ILE A 476 11.13 5.49 -15.18
N SER A 477 11.11 4.18 -15.46
CA SER A 477 11.57 3.64 -16.76
C SER A 477 10.63 4.02 -17.93
N VAL A 478 9.34 4.22 -17.67
CA VAL A 478 8.35 4.61 -18.71
C VAL A 478 8.24 6.12 -18.84
N ASN A 479 8.12 6.83 -17.71
CA ASN A 479 7.77 8.24 -17.65
C ASN A 479 8.96 9.17 -17.40
N GLY A 480 10.11 8.63 -16.99
CA GLY A 480 11.26 9.40 -16.53
C GLY A 480 11.06 10.00 -15.13
N ASN A 481 12.12 10.58 -14.59
CA ASN A 481 12.02 11.32 -13.33
C ASN A 481 11.55 12.76 -13.60
N PRO A 482 10.48 13.25 -12.92
CA PRO A 482 9.91 14.58 -13.18
C PRO A 482 10.86 15.74 -12.87
N ASP A 483 11.88 15.52 -12.03
CA ASP A 483 12.87 16.54 -11.67
C ASP A 483 13.96 16.72 -12.74
N ILE A 484 14.04 15.82 -13.73
CA ILE A 484 15.05 15.86 -14.80
C ILE A 484 14.38 16.30 -16.10
N LYS A 485 14.80 17.46 -16.64
CA LYS A 485 14.26 18.02 -17.88
C LYS A 485 15.14 17.75 -19.09
N GLY A 486 14.54 17.27 -20.17
CA GLY A 486 15.20 17.01 -21.46
C GLY A 486 15.84 15.62 -21.56
N GLU A 487 16.34 15.27 -22.74
CA GLU A 487 17.12 14.03 -22.92
C GLU A 487 18.50 14.19 -22.30
N VAL A 488 18.72 13.54 -21.16
CA VAL A 488 20.05 13.43 -20.55
C VAL A 488 20.76 12.25 -21.20
N ARG A 489 21.68 12.50 -22.13
CA ARG A 489 22.66 11.50 -22.55
C ARG A 489 23.64 11.29 -21.41
N LEU A 490 23.41 10.26 -20.61
CA LEU A 490 24.38 9.85 -19.61
C LEU A 490 25.59 9.24 -20.31
N ALA A 491 26.78 9.74 -19.96
CA ALA A 491 27.98 8.94 -20.16
C ALA A 491 27.82 7.63 -19.38
N LYS A 492 28.54 6.57 -19.78
CA LYS A 492 28.50 5.28 -19.06
C LYS A 492 28.81 5.53 -17.58
N LEU A 493 27.80 5.36 -16.72
CA LEU A 493 27.94 5.57 -15.28
C LEU A 493 28.78 4.42 -14.71
N GLU A 494 29.97 4.74 -14.18
CA GLU A 494 30.82 3.73 -13.56
C GLU A 494 30.36 3.47 -12.11
N PRO A 495 30.41 2.21 -11.64
CA PRO A 495 30.12 1.91 -10.25
C PRO A 495 31.23 2.50 -9.35
N PRO A 496 30.90 3.24 -8.28
CA PRO A 496 31.89 3.85 -7.43
C PRO A 496 32.66 2.79 -6.64
N ALA A 497 33.99 2.93 -6.57
CA ALA A 497 34.82 2.09 -5.73
C ALA A 497 34.59 2.47 -4.25
N ILE A 498 34.12 1.51 -3.45
CA ILE A 498 33.95 1.72 -2.00
C ILE A 498 35.31 1.45 -1.32
N PRO A 499 35.88 2.40 -0.57
CA PRO A 499 37.12 2.17 0.16
C PRO A 499 37.03 0.95 1.08
N ALA A 500 38.00 0.04 0.98
CA ALA A 500 38.00 -1.21 1.71
C ALA A 500 38.33 -0.99 3.20
N ILE A 501 37.43 -1.43 4.09
CA ILE A 501 37.66 -1.47 5.53
C ILE A 501 37.22 -2.81 6.08
N ASP A 502 38.02 -3.35 7.01
CA ASP A 502 37.64 -4.57 7.71
C ASP A 502 36.36 -4.35 8.52
N SER A 503 35.34 -5.13 8.17
CA SER A 503 34.04 -5.15 8.84
C SER A 503 34.15 -5.46 10.34
N GLN A 504 35.19 -6.19 10.77
CA GLN A 504 35.42 -6.58 12.15
C GLN A 504 36.12 -5.50 12.99
N THR A 505 36.71 -4.48 12.36
CA THR A 505 37.31 -3.35 13.08
C THR A 505 36.25 -2.63 13.90
N ARG A 506 36.47 -2.54 15.21
CA ARG A 506 35.62 -1.74 16.11
C ARG A 506 35.82 -0.25 15.81
N PHE A 507 34.79 0.56 16.06
CA PHE A 507 34.91 2.01 15.95
C PHE A 507 35.91 2.52 17.00
N PRO A 508 37.00 3.23 16.59
CA PRO A 508 37.87 3.91 17.54
C PRO A 508 37.12 5.04 18.25
N LYS A 509 37.52 5.39 19.48
CA LYS A 509 36.92 6.52 20.20
C LYS A 509 37.12 7.82 19.41
N GLY A 510 36.06 8.59 19.24
CA GLY A 510 36.08 9.90 18.59
C GLY A 510 35.47 11.00 19.44
N THR A 511 35.09 12.10 18.81
CA THR A 511 34.53 13.29 19.48
C THR A 511 33.16 13.03 20.12
N LYS A 512 32.35 12.10 19.60
CA LYS A 512 31.07 11.75 20.24
C LYS A 512 31.27 11.04 21.57
N ASP A 513 32.24 10.13 21.63
CA ASP A 513 32.59 9.45 22.89
C ASP A 513 33.04 10.49 23.92
N ARG A 514 33.88 11.45 23.51
CA ARG A 514 34.36 12.53 24.37
C ARG A 514 33.23 13.43 24.87
N LEU A 515 32.29 13.84 24.01
CA LEU A 515 31.12 14.62 24.44
C LEU A 515 30.29 13.85 25.48
N THR A 516 30.11 12.55 25.26
CA THR A 516 29.37 11.69 26.20
C THR A 516 30.08 11.57 27.55
N GLU A 517 31.42 11.55 27.56
CA GLU A 517 32.23 11.48 28.78
C GLU A 517 32.31 12.81 29.55
N LEU A 518 32.37 13.95 28.84
CA LEU A 518 32.64 15.27 29.44
C LEU A 518 31.38 16.14 29.63
N GLY A 519 30.28 15.84 28.94
CA GLY A 519 29.17 16.77 28.78
C GLY A 519 29.53 17.98 27.89
N PRO A 520 28.55 18.80 27.47
CA PRO A 520 28.79 19.87 26.51
C PRO A 520 29.70 20.99 27.04
N GLU A 521 29.63 21.33 28.34
CA GLU A 521 30.51 22.33 28.96
C GLU A 521 31.97 21.85 29.00
N GLY A 522 32.21 20.66 29.55
CA GLY A 522 33.55 20.08 29.67
C GLY A 522 34.17 19.79 28.30
N PHE A 523 33.35 19.41 27.31
CA PHE A 523 33.79 19.25 25.93
C PHE A 523 34.25 20.58 25.32
N CYS A 524 33.50 21.66 25.49
CA CYS A 524 33.89 22.96 24.93
C CYS A 524 35.08 23.59 25.67
N GLU A 525 35.24 23.34 26.97
CA GLU A 525 36.45 23.69 27.70
C GLU A 525 37.68 22.93 27.19
N TRP A 526 37.55 21.62 26.91
CA TRP A 526 38.62 20.86 26.26
C TRP A 526 38.98 21.47 24.90
N LEU A 527 37.98 21.74 24.06
CA LEU A 527 38.20 22.29 22.71
C LEU A 527 38.88 23.66 22.76
N ALA A 528 38.49 24.54 23.69
CA ALA A 528 39.11 25.86 23.84
C ALA A 528 40.59 25.80 24.25
N ASN A 529 41.01 24.71 24.90
CA ASN A 529 42.39 24.48 25.34
C ASN A 529 43.21 23.64 24.35
N GLU A 530 42.58 23.13 23.29
CA GLU A 530 43.24 22.28 22.31
C GLU A 530 44.12 23.11 21.38
N LYS A 531 45.33 22.61 21.10
CA LYS A 531 46.27 23.33 20.22
C LYS A 531 46.01 23.03 18.75
N GLN A 532 45.58 21.80 18.47
CA GLN A 532 45.38 21.32 17.12
C GLN A 532 44.12 21.96 16.50
N ILE A 533 44.14 22.20 15.19
CA ILE A 533 42.93 22.61 14.46
C ILE A 533 42.00 21.42 14.26
N HIS A 534 40.70 21.64 14.41
CA HIS A 534 39.67 20.63 14.19
C HIS A 534 38.90 20.87 12.89
N TYR A 535 38.42 19.79 12.28
CA TYR A 535 37.73 19.84 10.98
C TYR A 535 36.34 19.22 11.06
N THR A 536 35.35 19.96 10.58
CA THR A 536 34.00 19.45 10.32
C THR A 536 33.84 19.14 8.85
N ASP A 537 33.43 17.91 8.53
CA ASP A 537 33.15 17.51 7.15
C ASP A 537 31.69 17.87 6.78
N THR A 538 31.51 18.70 5.76
CA THR A 538 30.20 19.14 5.25
C THR A 538 29.72 18.35 4.03
N THR A 539 30.46 17.33 3.60
CA THR A 539 30.17 16.53 2.40
C THR A 539 28.74 15.98 2.37
N LEU A 540 28.19 15.60 3.54
CA LEU A 540 26.87 15.00 3.67
C LEU A 540 25.72 16.01 3.82
N ARG A 541 26.00 17.33 3.86
CA ARG A 541 24.99 18.39 3.98
C ARG A 541 25.28 19.58 3.06
N ASP A 542 26.16 20.49 3.45
CA ASP A 542 26.29 21.79 2.75
C ASP A 542 26.95 21.68 1.37
N ALA A 543 27.85 20.72 1.20
CA ALA A 543 28.58 20.54 -0.04
C ALA A 543 27.63 20.22 -1.22
N HIS A 544 26.81 19.19 -1.06
CA HIS A 544 25.83 18.82 -2.07
C HIS A 544 24.63 19.77 -2.11
N GLN A 545 24.31 20.46 -1.01
CA GLN A 545 23.34 21.57 -1.04
C GLN A 545 23.81 22.70 -1.97
N SER A 546 25.11 22.98 -1.98
CA SER A 546 25.70 24.05 -2.78
C SER A 546 25.94 23.66 -4.24
N LEU A 547 26.42 22.44 -4.47
CA LEU A 547 26.83 21.97 -5.80
C LEU A 547 25.72 21.24 -6.56
N LEU A 548 24.90 20.46 -5.87
CA LEU A 548 24.01 19.44 -6.45
C LEU A 548 22.54 19.63 -6.04
N ALA A 549 22.13 20.87 -5.72
CA ALA A 549 20.76 21.20 -5.31
C ALA A 549 20.21 20.30 -4.17
N THR A 550 21.09 19.88 -3.25
CA THR A 550 20.77 19.03 -2.10
C THR A 550 20.32 17.61 -2.48
N ARG A 551 20.66 17.12 -3.69
CA ARG A 551 20.09 15.88 -4.25
C ARG A 551 20.81 14.60 -3.84
N VAL A 552 21.93 14.64 -3.12
CA VAL A 552 22.62 13.42 -2.65
C VAL A 552 21.72 12.63 -1.69
N ARG A 553 21.52 11.34 -1.99
CA ARG A 553 20.57 10.44 -1.33
C ARG A 553 21.20 9.64 -0.19
N THR A 554 20.36 9.20 0.75
CA THR A 554 20.78 8.32 1.86
C THR A 554 21.53 7.07 1.38
N TYR A 555 21.13 6.52 0.23
CA TYR A 555 21.76 5.33 -0.37
C TYR A 555 23.27 5.50 -0.52
N ASP A 556 23.72 6.61 -1.14
CA ASP A 556 25.13 6.85 -1.43
C ASP A 556 25.91 7.19 -0.16
N MET A 557 25.32 8.02 0.71
CA MET A 557 25.93 8.40 1.99
C MET A 557 26.29 7.16 2.84
N LEU A 558 25.37 6.18 2.92
CA LEU A 558 25.56 5.00 3.76
C LEU A 558 26.62 4.01 3.24
N LYS A 559 26.99 4.06 1.96
CA LYS A 559 28.03 3.16 1.42
C LYS A 559 29.40 3.44 2.02
N VAL A 560 29.66 4.68 2.41
CA VAL A 560 30.97 5.12 2.91
C VAL A 560 30.95 5.59 4.36
N ALA A 561 29.80 5.97 4.92
CA ALA A 561 29.67 6.53 6.27
C ALA A 561 30.38 5.71 7.36
N SER A 562 30.13 4.39 7.43
CA SER A 562 30.76 3.54 8.45
C SER A 562 32.25 3.33 8.24
N GLY A 563 32.71 3.30 6.99
CA GLY A 563 34.12 3.21 6.68
C GLY A 563 34.84 4.49 7.12
N PHE A 564 34.30 5.64 6.72
CA PHE A 564 34.89 6.94 7.04
C PHE A 564 35.04 7.13 8.55
N ALA A 565 33.99 6.79 9.31
CA ALA A 565 33.99 6.88 10.77
C ALA A 565 35.05 6.00 11.46
N LYS A 566 35.42 4.88 10.84
CA LYS A 566 36.50 4.00 11.33
C LYS A 566 37.89 4.49 10.93
N ALA A 567 38.04 5.03 9.72
CA ALA A 567 39.32 5.53 9.21
C ALA A 567 39.73 6.89 9.79
N HIS A 568 38.74 7.75 10.07
CA HIS A 568 38.97 9.14 10.47
C HIS A 568 38.22 9.52 11.75
N PRO A 569 38.41 8.78 12.87
CA PRO A 569 37.70 9.01 14.14
C PRO A 569 38.01 10.38 14.78
N GLN A 570 39.10 11.03 14.36
CA GLN A 570 39.54 12.35 14.81
C GLN A 570 38.82 13.52 14.13
N THR A 571 37.93 13.24 13.16
CA THR A 571 37.01 14.22 12.58
C THR A 571 36.18 14.86 13.69
N PHE A 572 36.12 16.19 13.74
CA PHE A 572 35.45 16.88 14.83
C PHE A 572 33.95 16.64 14.80
N SER A 573 33.32 16.93 13.67
CA SER A 573 31.94 16.57 13.41
C SER A 573 31.72 16.28 11.93
N MET A 574 30.65 15.56 11.62
CA MET A 574 30.11 15.51 10.25
C MET A 574 28.80 16.28 10.25
N GLU A 575 28.72 17.28 9.37
CA GLU A 575 27.46 17.98 9.15
C GLU A 575 26.61 17.16 8.18
N VAL A 576 25.49 16.63 8.68
CA VAL A 576 24.70 15.61 7.97
C VAL A 576 23.22 15.99 7.82
N TRP A 577 22.77 17.05 8.46
CA TRP A 577 21.35 17.32 8.63
C TRP A 577 20.99 18.80 8.74
N GLY A 578 19.69 19.10 8.67
CA GLY A 578 19.20 20.48 8.68
C GLY A 578 19.46 21.21 7.35
N GLY A 579 19.37 22.54 7.37
CA GLY A 579 19.36 23.33 6.14
C GLY A 579 18.24 22.88 5.18
N ALA A 580 18.54 22.74 3.89
CA ALA A 580 17.55 22.32 2.89
C ALA A 580 17.28 20.80 2.87
N THR A 581 18.11 19.99 3.55
CA THR A 581 18.04 18.53 3.44
C THR A 581 16.70 17.97 3.91
N PHE A 582 16.08 18.56 4.93
CA PHE A 582 14.83 18.07 5.51
C PHE A 582 13.66 18.09 4.51
N ASP A 583 13.41 19.25 3.87
CA ASP A 583 12.39 19.39 2.81
C ASP A 583 12.75 18.59 1.56
N VAL A 584 14.01 18.61 1.13
CA VAL A 584 14.44 17.94 -0.12
C VAL A 584 14.36 16.42 -0.02
N CYS A 585 14.62 15.83 1.15
CA CYS A 585 14.42 14.41 1.40
C CYS A 585 12.99 13.99 1.07
N LEU A 586 12.02 14.69 1.65
CA LEU A 586 10.60 14.38 1.48
C LEU A 586 10.13 14.68 0.06
N ARG A 587 10.42 15.89 -0.43
CA ARG A 587 9.85 16.44 -1.66
C ARG A 587 10.37 15.79 -2.92
N PHE A 588 11.68 15.59 -3.00
CA PHE A 588 12.36 15.26 -4.26
C PHE A 588 13.02 13.88 -4.22
N GLN A 589 13.53 13.47 -3.05
CA GLN A 589 14.19 12.17 -2.91
C GLN A 589 13.22 11.07 -2.47
N LEU A 590 11.99 11.44 -2.10
CA LEU A 590 10.94 10.54 -1.60
C LEU A 590 11.43 9.65 -0.46
N GLU A 591 12.24 10.21 0.43
CA GLU A 591 12.78 9.54 1.61
C GLU A 591 12.60 10.35 2.88
N ASP A 592 12.61 9.67 4.01
CA ASP A 592 12.38 10.26 5.31
C ASP A 592 13.69 10.78 5.91
N PRO A 593 13.81 12.10 6.18
CA PRO A 593 15.02 12.67 6.73
C PRO A 593 15.36 12.09 8.11
N TRP A 594 14.37 11.71 8.93
CA TRP A 594 14.61 11.13 10.27
C TRP A 594 15.25 9.76 10.16
N LYS A 595 14.78 8.94 9.20
CA LYS A 595 15.41 7.65 8.90
C LYS A 595 16.82 7.83 8.35
N ARG A 596 17.10 8.87 7.56
CA ARG A 596 18.47 9.22 7.15
C ARG A 596 19.35 9.46 8.38
N LEU A 597 18.93 10.34 9.29
CA LEU A 597 19.68 10.66 10.50
C LEU A 597 19.95 9.42 11.36
N ALA A 598 18.91 8.62 11.65
CA ALA A 598 19.04 7.40 12.45
C ALA A 598 20.01 6.38 11.81
N LYS A 599 19.94 6.20 10.49
CA LYS A 599 20.85 5.30 9.75
C LYS A 599 22.29 5.84 9.79
N LEU A 600 22.50 7.15 9.62
CA LEU A 600 23.82 7.77 9.69
C LEU A 600 24.41 7.71 11.10
N ARG A 601 23.63 8.01 12.15
CA ARG A 601 24.06 7.87 13.55
C ARG A 601 24.52 6.46 13.87
N LYS A 602 23.81 5.45 13.36
CA LYS A 602 24.21 4.05 13.52
C LYS A 602 25.49 3.70 12.75
N ALA A 603 25.67 4.26 11.57
CA ALA A 603 26.86 4.03 10.73
C ALA A 603 28.09 4.77 11.26
N ILE A 604 27.89 5.94 11.86
CA ILE A 604 28.91 6.84 12.39
C ILE A 604 28.62 6.99 13.89
N PRO A 605 29.01 6.07 14.78
CA PRO A 605 28.68 6.14 16.21
C PRO A 605 29.66 6.97 17.06
N ASN A 606 30.86 7.24 16.54
CA ASN A 606 31.99 7.80 17.29
C ASN A 606 32.35 9.26 16.94
N ILE A 607 31.83 9.80 15.84
CA ILE A 607 32.00 11.22 15.44
C ILE A 607 30.73 12.01 15.77
N LEU A 608 30.86 13.29 16.17
CA LEU A 608 29.70 14.17 16.39
C LEU A 608 28.92 14.38 15.09
N LEU A 609 27.59 14.31 15.16
CA LEU A 609 26.73 14.68 14.04
C LEU A 609 26.19 16.10 14.25
N GLN A 610 26.45 16.96 13.26
CA GLN A 610 26.06 18.36 13.29
C GLN A 610 24.86 18.61 12.36
N MET A 611 23.98 19.51 12.78
CA MET A 611 22.90 20.04 11.94
C MET A 611 22.91 21.57 11.89
N LEU A 612 22.39 22.12 10.79
CA LEU A 612 22.07 23.55 10.66
C LEU A 612 20.59 23.80 10.95
N ILE A 613 20.29 24.60 11.97
CA ILE A 613 18.91 24.95 12.38
C ILE A 613 18.70 26.47 12.41
N ARG A 614 17.56 26.95 11.91
CA ARG A 614 17.24 28.38 11.85
C ARG A 614 16.46 28.80 13.09
N GLY A 615 17.15 29.13 14.18
CA GLY A 615 16.56 29.69 15.41
C GLY A 615 15.21 29.08 15.78
N CYS A 616 14.23 29.93 16.06
CA CYS A 616 12.85 29.50 16.35
C CYS A 616 12.00 29.23 15.09
N ASN A 617 12.59 29.19 13.90
CA ASN A 617 11.93 28.73 12.69
C ASN A 617 12.24 27.26 12.38
N GLY A 618 13.13 26.62 13.16
CA GLY A 618 13.52 25.23 13.00
C GLY A 618 14.11 24.94 11.61
N VAL A 619 13.47 24.02 10.90
CA VAL A 619 13.81 23.65 9.52
C VAL A 619 12.81 24.14 8.49
N GLY A 620 11.79 24.93 8.89
CA GLY A 620 10.69 25.38 8.03
C GLY A 620 10.93 26.72 7.33
N TYR A 621 9.86 27.34 6.80
CA TYR A 621 9.90 28.66 6.16
C TYR A 621 8.98 29.71 6.81
N ALA A 622 8.22 29.34 7.84
CA ALA A 622 7.31 30.22 8.57
C ALA A 622 7.77 30.44 10.02
N ALA A 623 7.02 31.24 10.78
CA ALA A 623 7.09 31.25 12.24
C ALA A 623 6.31 30.07 12.82
N TYR A 624 6.80 29.49 13.91
CA TYR A 624 6.22 28.29 14.53
C TYR A 624 6.09 28.47 16.05
N PRO A 625 5.12 27.84 16.72
CA PRO A 625 5.05 27.84 18.17
C PRO A 625 6.33 27.28 18.82
N ASP A 626 6.75 27.86 19.94
CA ASP A 626 8.03 27.51 20.58
C ASP A 626 8.10 26.04 21.00
N ASN A 627 6.99 25.49 21.49
CA ASN A 627 6.93 24.10 21.92
C ASN A 627 7.07 23.11 20.75
N LEU A 628 6.78 23.51 19.51
CA LEU A 628 7.09 22.69 18.33
C LEU A 628 8.59 22.65 18.06
N ILE A 629 9.28 23.80 18.18
CA ILE A 629 10.73 23.88 18.01
C ILE A 629 11.45 23.12 19.13
N GLU A 630 10.99 23.26 20.36
CA GLU A 630 11.50 22.52 21.52
C GLU A 630 11.41 21.01 21.30
N ALA A 631 10.23 20.50 20.91
CA ALA A 631 10.01 19.09 20.61
C ALA A 631 10.87 18.61 19.42
N PHE A 632 11.07 19.46 18.41
CA PHE A 632 11.94 19.14 17.27
C PHE A 632 13.42 19.03 17.68
N VAL A 633 13.91 19.94 18.52
CA VAL A 633 15.28 19.90 19.05
C VAL A 633 15.50 18.63 19.87
N GLU A 634 14.59 18.33 20.79
CA GLU A 634 14.65 17.13 21.63
C GLU A 634 14.68 15.85 20.78
N LYS A 635 13.74 15.70 19.83
CA LYS A 635 13.71 14.53 18.95
C LYS A 635 14.91 14.45 18.01
N SER A 636 15.45 15.57 17.55
CA SER A 636 16.67 15.59 16.73
C SER A 636 17.87 15.05 17.51
N TRP A 637 18.01 15.43 18.78
CA TRP A 637 19.06 14.92 19.65
C TRP A 637 18.87 13.43 19.97
N GLU A 638 17.67 13.01 20.37
CA GLU A 638 17.35 11.59 20.63
C GLU A 638 17.65 10.70 19.41
N THR A 639 17.43 11.23 18.20
CA THR A 639 17.68 10.50 16.95
C THR A 639 19.16 10.43 16.59
N GLY A 640 19.95 11.46 16.96
CA GLY A 640 21.41 11.40 16.86
C GLY A 640 22.16 12.70 16.57
N VAL A 641 21.50 13.86 16.53
CA VAL A 641 22.20 15.17 16.42
C VAL A 641 22.92 15.49 17.72
N ASP A 642 24.18 15.89 17.62
CA ASP A 642 25.02 16.28 18.76
C ASP A 642 25.33 17.78 18.79
N ILE A 643 25.48 18.41 17.62
CA ILE A 643 25.75 19.85 17.50
C ILE A 643 24.60 20.52 16.74
N PHE A 644 23.99 21.51 17.38
CA PHE A 644 22.99 22.38 16.78
C PHE A 644 23.65 23.70 16.43
N ARG A 645 23.93 23.92 15.13
CA ARG A 645 24.35 25.22 14.61
C ARG A 645 23.14 26.12 14.43
N ILE A 646 22.92 27.02 15.39
CA ILE A 646 21.73 27.86 15.49
C ILE A 646 22.02 29.23 14.91
N PHE A 647 21.39 29.55 13.78
CA PHE A 647 21.53 30.85 13.12
C PHE A 647 20.18 31.53 12.92
N ASP A 648 20.22 32.84 12.72
CA ASP A 648 19.08 33.63 12.25
C ASP A 648 19.45 34.32 10.93
N SER A 649 18.48 34.45 10.02
CA SER A 649 18.75 34.97 8.68
C SER A 649 19.10 36.47 8.62
N LEU A 650 18.88 37.17 9.73
CA LEU A 650 19.12 38.59 9.92
C LEU A 650 20.05 38.86 11.11
N ASN A 651 20.71 37.83 11.66
CA ASN A 651 21.54 37.90 12.87
C ASN A 651 20.79 38.39 14.11
N TRP A 652 19.47 38.16 14.19
CA TRP A 652 18.67 38.65 15.29
C TRP A 652 18.73 37.70 16.50
N VAL A 653 19.49 38.09 17.53
CA VAL A 653 19.74 37.27 18.74
C VAL A 653 18.44 36.85 19.45
N GLU A 654 17.40 37.69 19.45
CA GLU A 654 16.08 37.38 20.01
C GLU A 654 15.43 36.13 19.38
N ASN A 655 15.81 35.77 18.15
CA ASN A 655 15.34 34.57 17.48
C ASN A 655 16.27 33.36 17.65
N ILE A 656 17.52 33.59 18.07
CA ILE A 656 18.55 32.56 18.30
C ILE A 656 18.52 32.08 19.76
N ALA A 657 18.46 33.01 20.71
CA ALA A 657 18.60 32.75 22.14
C ALA A 657 17.60 31.72 22.70
N PRO A 658 16.29 31.74 22.34
CA PRO A 658 15.36 30.72 22.85
C PRO A 658 15.71 29.31 22.37
N CYS A 659 16.24 29.18 21.14
CA CYS A 659 16.65 27.88 20.60
C CYS A 659 17.94 27.37 21.27
N ILE A 660 18.88 28.27 21.62
CA ILE A 660 20.04 27.93 22.46
C ILE A 660 19.55 27.36 23.80
N GLU A 661 18.61 28.06 24.45
CA GLU A 661 18.04 27.64 25.72
C GLU A 661 17.35 26.27 25.62
N MET A 662 16.59 26.01 24.55
CA MET A 662 15.96 24.71 24.29
C MET A 662 16.99 23.59 24.19
N VAL A 663 18.08 23.79 23.43
CA VAL A 663 19.16 22.78 23.32
C VAL A 663 19.78 22.53 24.70
N ARG A 664 20.11 23.58 25.46
CA ARG A 664 20.70 23.45 26.81
C ARG A 664 19.80 22.73 27.80
N LYS A 665 18.49 22.95 27.74
CA LYS A 665 17.52 22.44 28.72
C LYS A 665 16.98 21.06 28.40
N ARG A 666 16.89 20.71 27.11
CA ARG A 666 16.23 19.49 26.64
C ARG A 666 17.18 18.41 26.16
N THR A 667 18.48 18.72 26.05
CA THR A 667 19.47 17.81 25.45
C THR A 667 20.80 17.89 26.18
N ASP A 668 21.62 16.84 26.03
CA ASP A 668 23.05 16.88 26.37
C ASP A 668 23.92 17.22 25.12
N GLY A 669 23.34 17.96 24.17
CA GLY A 669 23.99 18.39 22.94
C GLY A 669 24.67 19.77 23.06
N ILE A 670 25.39 20.15 22.02
CA ILE A 670 26.12 21.42 21.91
C ILE A 670 25.25 22.42 21.15
N ALA A 671 24.86 23.50 21.84
CA ALA A 671 24.31 24.71 21.22
C ALA A 671 25.43 25.60 20.68
N GLU A 672 25.53 25.71 19.36
CA GLU A 672 26.50 26.57 18.67
C GLU A 672 25.78 27.82 18.12
N GLY A 673 25.97 28.96 18.80
CA GLY A 673 25.36 30.24 18.42
C GLY A 673 26.08 30.86 17.22
N THR A 674 25.35 31.29 16.20
CA THR A 674 25.95 31.66 14.91
C THR A 674 25.88 33.15 14.58
N LEU A 675 27.01 33.70 14.12
CA LEU A 675 27.16 35.00 13.46
C LEU A 675 27.16 34.78 11.94
N CYS A 676 26.16 35.23 11.20
CA CYS A 676 26.26 35.27 9.74
C CYS A 676 27.10 36.48 9.30
N TYR A 677 28.17 36.23 8.55
CA TYR A 677 29.09 37.27 8.08
C TYR A 677 28.58 37.89 6.77
N THR A 678 28.54 39.22 6.71
CA THR A 678 28.24 40.00 5.50
C THR A 678 29.02 41.31 5.50
N GLY A 679 29.15 41.95 4.34
CA GLY A 679 29.97 43.15 4.23
C GLY A 679 31.47 42.86 4.27
N ASP A 680 32.21 43.87 4.71
CA ASP A 680 33.66 43.84 4.77
C ASP A 680 34.10 44.73 5.92
N ILE A 681 34.55 44.12 7.03
CA ILE A 681 34.96 44.87 8.24
C ILE A 681 36.16 45.80 7.98
N LEU A 682 36.91 45.56 6.91
CA LEU A 682 38.04 46.39 6.50
C LEU A 682 37.64 47.56 5.60
N ASN A 683 36.37 47.61 5.14
CA ASN A 683 35.90 48.68 4.27
C ASN A 683 35.34 49.85 5.10
N PRO A 684 36.05 51.00 5.18
CA PRO A 684 35.62 52.12 6.00
C PRO A 684 34.33 52.80 5.49
N GLN A 685 33.93 52.56 4.23
CA GLN A 685 32.72 53.13 3.65
C GLN A 685 31.45 52.32 3.95
N ARG A 686 31.57 51.09 4.48
CA ARG A 686 30.43 50.23 4.80
C ARG A 686 30.41 49.93 6.30
N ASN A 687 29.96 50.91 7.08
CA ASN A 687 30.09 50.93 8.54
C ASN A 687 28.98 50.19 9.32
N LYS A 688 27.94 49.68 8.65
CA LYS A 688 26.81 48.97 9.30
C LYS A 688 27.26 47.65 9.96
N TYR A 689 27.97 46.81 9.21
CA TYR A 689 28.51 45.52 9.68
C TYR A 689 30.02 45.62 9.92
N ASN A 690 30.41 46.49 10.85
CA ASN A 690 31.81 46.69 11.24
C ASN A 690 32.26 45.65 12.30
N LEU A 691 33.52 45.71 12.73
CA LEU A 691 34.06 44.80 13.75
C LEU A 691 33.25 44.83 15.05
N ASN A 692 32.89 46.02 15.56
CA ASN A 692 32.15 46.16 16.83
C ASN A 692 30.76 45.50 16.78
N TYR A 693 30.10 45.49 15.62
CA TYR A 693 28.83 44.78 15.42
C TYR A 693 29.00 43.28 15.73
N TYR A 694 30.04 42.65 15.18
CA TYR A 694 30.30 41.23 15.40
C TYR A 694 30.74 40.93 16.83
N LEU A 695 31.56 41.79 17.45
CA LEU A 695 31.98 41.61 18.85
C LEU A 695 30.81 41.71 19.83
N ARG A 696 29.91 42.69 19.63
CA ARG A 696 28.68 42.83 20.43
C ARG A 696 27.83 41.57 20.33
N MET A 697 27.52 41.14 19.10
CA MET A 697 26.68 39.97 18.86
C MET A 697 27.31 38.68 19.41
N ALA A 698 28.63 38.51 19.27
CA ALA A 698 29.34 37.37 19.84
C ALA A 698 29.15 37.30 21.36
N LYS A 699 29.25 38.45 22.03
CA LYS A 699 29.04 38.54 23.48
C LYS A 699 27.59 38.26 23.86
N ASP A 700 26.63 38.75 23.07
CA ASP A 700 25.21 38.50 23.30
C ASP A 700 24.88 36.99 23.18
N LEU A 701 25.47 36.29 22.21
CA LEU A 701 25.31 34.84 22.03
C LEU A 701 25.97 34.03 23.17
N GLU A 702 27.15 34.43 23.63
CA GLU A 702 27.79 33.81 24.80
C GLU A 702 26.92 34.01 26.05
N ASN A 703 26.40 35.22 26.27
CA ASN A 703 25.51 35.54 27.39
C ASN A 703 24.18 34.77 27.31
N ALA A 704 23.70 34.45 26.11
CA ALA A 704 22.55 33.59 25.89
C ALA A 704 22.83 32.10 26.20
N GLY A 705 24.09 31.74 26.50
CA GLY A 705 24.50 30.40 26.89
C GLY A 705 24.99 29.52 25.74
N ALA A 706 25.36 30.09 24.60
CA ALA A 706 26.01 29.31 23.53
C ALA A 706 27.26 28.61 24.08
N HIS A 707 27.43 27.32 23.78
CA HIS A 707 28.63 26.56 24.16
C HIS A 707 29.79 26.85 23.22
N MET A 708 29.47 27.17 21.96
CA MET A 708 30.41 27.49 20.89
C MET A 708 29.87 28.63 20.04
N LEU A 709 30.77 29.38 19.41
CA LEU A 709 30.45 30.47 18.49
C LEU A 709 30.77 30.05 17.06
N ALA A 710 29.77 30.06 16.17
CA ALA A 710 30.00 29.89 14.74
C ALA A 710 30.15 31.25 14.03
N ILE A 711 31.13 31.37 13.16
CA ILE A 711 31.19 32.40 12.12
C ILE A 711 30.73 31.75 10.82
N LYS A 712 29.51 32.08 10.37
CA LYS A 712 28.93 31.56 9.13
C LYS A 712 29.06 32.58 8.00
N ASP A 713 30.13 32.46 7.24
CA ASP A 713 30.34 33.18 5.99
C ASP A 713 29.69 32.44 4.80
N MET A 714 28.36 32.52 4.73
CA MET A 714 27.52 31.79 3.76
C MET A 714 27.77 32.11 2.27
N SER A 715 28.52 33.18 1.98
CA SER A 715 28.79 33.64 0.61
C SER A 715 30.28 33.63 0.26
N GLY A 716 31.19 33.36 1.19
CA GLY A 716 32.62 33.45 0.93
C GLY A 716 33.12 34.89 0.82
N LEU A 717 32.66 35.77 1.70
CA LEU A 717 32.98 37.20 1.74
C LEU A 717 34.14 37.52 2.67
N LEU A 718 34.39 36.68 3.67
CA LEU A 718 35.45 36.91 4.65
C LEU A 718 36.80 36.77 3.95
N LYS A 719 37.51 37.88 3.80
CA LYS A 719 38.83 37.94 3.17
C LYS A 719 39.91 37.49 4.17
N PRO A 720 41.10 37.04 3.71
CA PRO A 720 42.12 36.52 4.61
C PRO A 720 42.54 37.47 5.74
N TYR A 721 42.83 38.73 5.44
CA TYR A 721 43.20 39.70 6.49
C TYR A 721 42.01 40.08 7.40
N ALA A 722 40.79 40.11 6.85
CA ALA A 722 39.59 40.31 7.65
C ALA A 722 39.35 39.14 8.61
N ALA A 723 39.64 37.90 8.19
CA ALA A 723 39.59 36.74 9.08
C ALA A 723 40.59 36.85 10.23
N SER A 724 41.82 37.30 9.95
CA SER A 724 42.81 37.53 11.00
C SER A 724 42.31 38.54 12.03
N GLU A 725 41.82 39.70 11.60
CA GLU A 725 41.32 40.73 12.52
C GLU A 725 40.06 40.27 13.29
N LEU A 726 39.10 39.66 12.60
CA LEU A 726 37.86 39.20 13.21
C LEU A 726 38.10 38.10 14.25
N VAL A 727 38.86 37.06 13.88
CA VAL A 727 39.09 35.92 14.77
C VAL A 727 39.90 36.33 15.99
N THR A 728 40.97 37.11 15.82
CA THR A 728 41.75 37.60 16.97
C THR A 728 40.87 38.41 17.92
N ALA A 729 40.09 39.37 17.40
CA ALA A 729 39.23 40.19 18.24
C ALA A 729 38.12 39.38 18.92
N LEU A 730 37.59 38.34 18.26
CA LEU A 730 36.60 37.45 18.87
C LEU A 730 37.20 36.58 19.98
N LYS A 731 38.41 36.01 19.78
CA LYS A 731 39.12 35.24 20.82
C LYS A 731 39.43 36.09 22.07
N ASP A 732 39.63 37.40 21.90
CA ASP A 732 39.78 38.34 23.02
C ASP A 732 38.45 38.69 23.70
N THR A 733 37.32 38.54 23.00
CA THR A 733 35.99 39.00 23.45
C THR A 733 35.18 37.91 24.17
N VAL A 734 35.23 36.67 23.65
CA VAL A 734 34.48 35.51 24.17
C VAL A 734 35.42 34.42 24.66
N LYS A 735 34.95 33.59 25.59
CA LYS A 735 35.69 32.46 26.16
C LYS A 735 35.34 31.12 25.53
N ILE A 736 34.23 31.07 24.79
CA ILE A 736 33.76 29.88 24.10
C ILE A 736 34.54 29.62 22.80
N PRO A 737 34.71 28.35 22.36
CA PRO A 737 35.39 28.03 21.12
C PRO A 737 34.73 28.66 19.88
N ILE A 738 35.54 28.94 18.87
CA ILE A 738 35.14 29.55 17.60
C ILE A 738 35.24 28.53 16.47
N HIS A 739 34.14 28.37 15.75
CA HIS A 739 34.02 27.52 14.57
C HIS A 739 33.77 28.37 13.33
N LEU A 740 34.72 28.38 12.39
CA LEU A 740 34.59 29.15 11.15
C LEU A 740 34.07 28.28 10.01
N HIS A 741 33.02 28.78 9.37
CA HIS A 741 32.40 28.21 8.18
C HIS A 741 32.47 29.23 7.04
N THR A 742 32.97 28.83 5.87
CA THR A 742 32.93 29.67 4.67
C THR A 742 32.69 28.85 3.39
N HIS A 743 32.41 29.53 2.28
CA HIS A 743 32.27 28.93 0.95
C HIS A 743 33.38 29.43 0.02
N ASP A 744 33.98 28.54 -0.77
CA ASP A 744 35.11 28.84 -1.65
C ASP A 744 34.72 29.52 -2.98
N THR A 745 33.66 30.32 -2.94
CA THR A 745 33.05 30.90 -4.16
C THR A 745 33.99 31.85 -4.88
N SER A 746 34.88 32.51 -4.12
CA SER A 746 35.90 33.40 -4.68
C SER A 746 37.24 32.70 -4.96
N SER A 747 37.40 31.44 -4.54
CA SER A 747 38.66 30.70 -4.51
C SER A 747 39.75 31.30 -3.60
N LEU A 748 39.39 32.23 -2.69
CA LEU A 748 40.30 32.83 -1.69
C LEU A 748 40.14 32.21 -0.29
N GLN A 749 39.19 31.30 -0.10
CA GLN A 749 38.79 30.88 1.24
C GLN A 749 39.78 29.91 1.89
N THR A 750 40.55 29.15 1.12
CA THR A 750 41.69 28.40 1.66
C THR A 750 42.69 29.32 2.37
N ALA A 751 43.02 30.48 1.78
CA ALA A 751 43.88 31.47 2.44
C ALA A 751 43.20 32.13 3.66
N THR A 752 41.87 32.22 3.63
CA THR A 752 41.07 32.72 4.76
C THR A 752 41.13 31.77 5.94
N TYR A 753 41.04 30.46 5.69
CA TYR A 753 41.27 29.44 6.72
C TYR A 753 42.69 29.47 7.26
N LEU A 754 43.71 29.59 6.42
CA LEU A 754 45.08 29.74 6.91
C LEU A 754 45.22 30.90 7.89
N LYS A 755 44.67 32.08 7.55
CA LYS A 755 44.71 33.26 8.43
C LYS A 755 43.85 33.11 9.69
N ALA A 756 42.71 32.44 9.61
CA ALA A 756 41.91 32.14 10.79
C ALA A 756 42.59 31.15 11.74
N ILE A 757 43.29 30.14 11.20
CA ILE A 757 44.07 29.16 11.96
C ILE A 757 45.24 29.85 12.66
N GLU A 758 45.98 30.70 11.95
CA GLU A 758 47.04 31.53 12.55
C GLU A 758 46.50 32.45 13.67
N ALA A 759 45.27 32.96 13.51
CA ALA A 759 44.59 33.81 14.49
C ALA A 759 43.95 33.04 15.66
N GLY A 760 44.02 31.71 15.69
CA GLY A 760 43.55 30.90 16.82
C GLY A 760 42.11 30.37 16.73
N VAL A 761 41.53 30.26 15.53
CA VAL A 761 40.23 29.56 15.37
C VAL A 761 40.35 28.09 15.80
N ASP A 762 39.28 27.53 16.35
CA ASP A 762 39.30 26.20 16.98
C ASP A 762 38.83 25.10 16.04
N VAL A 763 37.83 25.39 15.19
CA VAL A 763 37.28 24.44 14.21
C VAL A 763 37.02 25.13 12.86
N ILE A 764 37.24 24.44 11.74
CA ILE A 764 36.83 24.89 10.40
C ILE A 764 35.99 23.84 9.66
N ASP A 765 35.11 24.30 8.76
CA ASP A 765 34.31 23.44 7.89
C ASP A 765 35.01 23.15 6.55
N CYS A 766 35.09 21.90 6.14
CA CYS A 766 35.68 21.50 4.85
C CYS A 766 34.79 20.46 4.16
N ALA A 767 34.97 20.27 2.85
CA ALA A 767 34.32 19.21 2.10
C ALA A 767 35.35 18.33 1.38
N LEU A 768 35.09 17.03 1.22
CA LEU A 768 35.96 16.13 0.47
C LEU A 768 36.18 16.64 -0.96
N GLY A 769 37.37 16.38 -1.50
CA GLY A 769 37.84 16.96 -2.76
C GLY A 769 36.80 17.02 -3.88
N ALA A 770 36.17 15.89 -4.18
CA ALA A 770 35.15 15.76 -5.23
C ALA A 770 33.87 16.59 -5.05
N LEU A 771 33.57 17.02 -3.82
CA LEU A 771 32.40 17.84 -3.47
C LEU A 771 32.81 19.19 -2.83
N SER A 772 34.04 19.64 -3.07
CA SER A 772 34.57 20.91 -2.57
C SER A 772 34.71 21.98 -3.65
N GLY A 773 35.07 23.19 -3.24
CA GLY A 773 35.35 24.32 -4.14
C GLY A 773 34.09 24.94 -4.76
N LEU A 774 34.29 26.01 -5.54
CA LEU A 774 33.20 26.77 -6.16
C LEU A 774 32.22 27.26 -5.08
N THR A 775 30.93 26.96 -5.20
CA THR A 775 29.95 27.33 -4.19
C THR A 775 29.99 26.45 -2.94
N SER A 776 30.81 25.40 -2.87
CA SER A 776 31.00 24.52 -1.70
C SER A 776 32.06 25.06 -0.74
N GLN A 777 32.34 24.32 0.34
CA GLN A 777 33.44 24.60 1.25
C GLN A 777 34.82 24.42 0.59
N PRO A 778 35.88 25.01 1.17
CA PRO A 778 37.25 24.70 0.80
C PRO A 778 37.58 23.19 0.85
N ASN A 779 38.52 22.79 0.00
CA ASN A 779 38.89 21.40 -0.22
C ASN A 779 39.59 20.80 1.02
N PHE A 780 38.96 19.80 1.62
CA PHE A 780 39.44 19.17 2.85
C PHE A 780 40.81 18.51 2.66
N ASN A 781 40.99 17.75 1.58
CA ASN A 781 42.25 17.09 1.25
C ASN A 781 43.40 18.12 1.11
N ALA A 782 43.14 19.25 0.44
CA ALA A 782 44.12 20.31 0.28
C ALA A 782 44.43 21.04 1.60
N ILE A 783 43.44 21.23 2.47
CA ILE A 783 43.64 21.84 3.80
C ILE A 783 44.49 20.93 4.70
N ILE A 784 44.29 19.61 4.66
CA ILE A 784 45.14 18.67 5.39
C ILE A 784 46.59 18.80 4.95
N GLU A 785 46.87 18.82 3.64
CA GLU A 785 48.24 18.99 3.15
C GLU A 785 48.81 20.38 3.47
N MET A 786 47.97 21.43 3.45
CA MET A 786 48.36 22.79 3.89
C MET A 786 48.83 22.82 5.34
N MET A 787 48.23 22.00 6.21
CA MET A 787 48.55 21.93 7.63
C MET A 787 49.66 20.92 7.96
N ARG A 788 50.16 20.16 6.99
CA ARG A 788 51.19 19.15 7.23
C ARG A 788 52.46 19.79 7.77
N PHE A 789 52.98 19.23 8.87
CA PHE A 789 54.14 19.74 9.60
C PHE A 789 53.94 21.11 10.29
N ASN A 790 52.71 21.63 10.33
CA ASN A 790 52.38 22.82 11.09
C ASN A 790 52.19 22.48 12.58
N GLU A 791 52.48 23.42 13.49
CA GLU A 791 52.32 23.19 14.93
C GLU A 791 50.87 22.91 15.38
N ARG A 792 49.89 23.40 14.62
CA ARG A 792 48.46 23.15 14.87
C ARG A 792 47.93 21.96 14.09
N GLU A 793 48.77 21.16 13.42
CA GLU A 793 48.33 20.01 12.63
C GLU A 793 47.51 19.01 13.47
N ASN A 794 46.34 18.64 12.94
CA ASN A 794 45.61 17.45 13.34
C ASN A 794 45.69 16.44 12.21
N PHE A 795 46.34 15.30 12.45
CA PHE A 795 46.74 14.35 11.42
C PHE A 795 45.54 13.64 10.78
N PHE A 796 45.57 13.52 9.45
CA PHE A 796 44.67 12.67 8.66
C PHE A 796 45.48 11.84 7.67
N ASP A 797 45.08 10.58 7.48
CA ASP A 797 45.62 9.75 6.39
C ASP A 797 45.09 10.28 5.05
N ILE A 798 45.96 10.96 4.30
CA ILE A 798 45.61 11.60 3.03
C ILE A 798 45.26 10.59 1.93
N ASP A 799 45.88 9.41 1.93
CA ASP A 799 45.61 8.38 0.91
C ASP A 799 44.21 7.80 1.13
N SER A 800 43.86 7.55 2.40
CA SER A 800 42.50 7.15 2.77
C SER A 800 41.48 8.25 2.42
N LEU A 801 41.78 9.51 2.74
CA LEU A 801 40.89 10.65 2.44
C LEU A 801 40.69 10.85 0.93
N ASN A 802 41.72 10.61 0.12
CA ASN A 802 41.64 10.62 -1.35
C ASN A 802 40.74 9.48 -1.86
N ALA A 803 40.85 8.27 -1.32
CA ALA A 803 39.97 7.16 -1.71
C ALA A 803 38.48 7.46 -1.44
N TYR A 804 38.15 8.17 -0.35
CA TYR A 804 36.78 8.65 -0.13
C TYR A 804 36.37 9.76 -1.10
N SER A 805 37.30 10.64 -1.49
CA SER A 805 37.05 11.62 -2.54
C SER A 805 36.77 10.96 -3.89
N ASP A 806 37.52 9.92 -4.27
CA ASP A 806 37.34 9.18 -5.53
C ASP A 806 35.95 8.51 -5.59
N TYR A 807 35.47 7.96 -4.46
CA TYR A 807 34.09 7.47 -4.34
C TYR A 807 33.08 8.58 -4.68
N TRP A 808 33.24 9.77 -4.07
CA TRP A 808 32.34 10.88 -4.29
C TRP A 808 32.46 11.49 -5.69
N GLU A 809 33.63 11.41 -6.34
CA GLU A 809 33.80 11.83 -7.73
C GLU A 809 32.93 10.97 -8.66
N ALA A 810 33.00 9.65 -8.51
CA ALA A 810 32.16 8.73 -9.26
C ALA A 810 30.67 8.94 -8.97
N VAL A 811 30.28 9.06 -7.69
CA VAL A 811 28.87 9.30 -7.30
C VAL A 811 28.35 10.64 -7.83
N ARG A 812 29.15 11.70 -7.83
CA ARG A 812 28.76 13.03 -8.32
C ARG A 812 28.28 12.99 -9.77
N THR A 813 28.85 12.11 -10.60
CA THR A 813 28.41 11.93 -12.00
C THR A 813 26.92 11.55 -12.12
N TYR A 814 26.39 10.81 -11.14
CA TYR A 814 24.99 10.40 -11.11
C TYR A 814 24.06 11.59 -10.96
N TYR A 815 24.55 12.68 -10.36
CA TYR A 815 23.80 13.90 -10.07
C TYR A 815 24.07 15.01 -11.10
N SER A 816 24.67 14.70 -12.25
CA SER A 816 25.00 15.69 -13.29
C SER A 816 23.86 16.62 -13.73
N PRO A 817 22.56 16.22 -13.77
CA PRO A 817 21.47 17.15 -14.07
C PRO A 817 21.27 18.26 -13.04
N PHE A 818 21.81 18.09 -11.83
CA PHE A 818 21.60 18.99 -10.69
C PHE A 818 22.81 19.88 -10.38
N GLU A 819 23.86 19.84 -11.20
CA GLU A 819 25.04 20.70 -11.06
C GLU A 819 24.69 22.20 -11.10
N SER A 820 25.31 22.98 -10.22
CA SER A 820 25.16 24.45 -10.17
C SER A 820 25.49 25.15 -11.51
N GLY A 821 26.34 24.50 -12.31
CA GLY A 821 26.84 25.01 -13.58
C GLY A 821 27.84 26.16 -13.44
N MET A 822 28.34 26.45 -12.24
CA MET A 822 29.55 27.25 -12.04
C MET A 822 30.76 26.37 -12.40
N LYS A 823 31.70 26.90 -13.21
CA LYS A 823 32.89 26.15 -13.67
C LYS A 823 34.19 26.58 -12.97
N ALA A 824 34.21 27.77 -12.38
CA ALA A 824 35.34 28.35 -11.68
C ALA A 824 34.84 29.35 -10.63
N GLY A 825 35.66 29.64 -9.63
CA GLY A 825 35.39 30.69 -8.64
C GLY A 825 35.25 32.07 -9.28
N SER A 826 34.56 32.99 -8.61
CA SER A 826 34.26 34.33 -9.11
C SER A 826 34.34 35.39 -8.00
N ALA A 827 35.14 36.42 -8.26
CA ALA A 827 35.22 37.61 -7.40
C ALA A 827 33.95 38.49 -7.45
N GLU A 828 33.01 38.24 -8.38
CA GLU A 828 31.72 38.94 -8.41
C GLU A 828 30.92 38.77 -7.10
N VAL A 829 31.22 37.71 -6.33
CA VAL A 829 30.58 37.45 -5.04
C VAL A 829 30.76 38.58 -4.04
N PHE A 830 31.88 39.31 -4.08
CA PHE A 830 32.10 40.49 -3.23
C PHE A 830 31.24 41.70 -3.61
N SER A 831 30.60 41.66 -4.78
CA SER A 831 29.67 42.70 -5.24
C SER A 831 28.22 42.34 -4.93
N HIS A 832 27.79 41.13 -5.32
CA HIS A 832 26.39 40.72 -5.20
C HIS A 832 26.07 39.96 -3.90
N GLU A 833 27.06 39.37 -3.23
CA GLU A 833 26.90 38.67 -1.95
C GLU A 833 25.78 37.60 -1.99
N ILE A 834 25.76 36.80 -3.06
CA ILE A 834 24.77 35.73 -3.25
C ILE A 834 25.37 34.46 -2.63
N PRO A 835 24.71 33.84 -1.64
CA PRO A 835 25.18 32.59 -1.05
C PRO A 835 25.23 31.44 -2.06
N GLY A 836 26.10 30.46 -1.83
CA GLY A 836 26.30 29.32 -2.73
C GLY A 836 25.00 28.62 -3.14
N GLY A 837 24.21 28.15 -2.17
CA GLY A 837 22.92 27.49 -2.43
C GLY A 837 21.89 28.39 -3.15
N GLN A 838 21.90 29.70 -2.88
CA GLN A 838 21.01 30.64 -3.57
C GLN A 838 21.44 30.85 -5.03
N TYR A 839 22.73 30.81 -5.33
CA TYR A 839 23.24 30.97 -6.70
C TYR A 839 22.70 29.88 -7.63
N SER A 840 22.79 28.62 -7.19
CA SER A 840 22.28 27.45 -7.94
C SER A 840 20.77 27.57 -8.18
N ASN A 841 20.00 27.93 -7.15
CA ASN A 841 18.55 28.12 -7.25
C ASN A 841 18.16 29.29 -8.16
N LEU A 842 18.82 30.44 -8.03
CA LEU A 842 18.50 31.67 -8.76
C LEU A 842 18.65 31.46 -10.28
N LYS A 843 19.65 30.69 -10.71
CA LYS A 843 19.85 30.36 -12.12
C LYS A 843 18.72 29.47 -12.66
N GLN A 844 18.31 28.46 -11.90
CA GLN A 844 17.19 27.59 -12.29
C GLN A 844 15.87 28.37 -12.36
N GLN A 845 15.60 29.25 -11.38
CA GLN A 845 14.44 30.13 -11.37
C GLN A 845 14.45 31.10 -12.57
N ALA A 846 15.59 31.74 -12.85
CA ALA A 846 15.73 32.62 -14.00
C ALA A 846 15.44 31.88 -15.31
N ASN A 847 15.91 30.64 -15.48
CA ASN A 847 15.60 29.82 -16.65
C ASN A 847 14.09 29.53 -16.75
N ALA A 848 13.43 29.18 -15.63
CA ALA A 848 12.00 28.92 -15.60
C ALA A 848 11.15 30.14 -15.97
N LEU A 849 11.61 31.35 -15.64
CA LEU A 849 10.97 32.63 -15.97
C LEU A 849 11.36 33.17 -17.35
N GLY A 850 12.14 32.44 -18.15
CA GLY A 850 12.63 32.91 -19.46
C GLY A 850 13.70 34.01 -19.38
N LEU A 851 14.27 34.24 -18.20
CA LEU A 851 15.32 35.23 -17.93
C LEU A 851 16.73 34.65 -17.92
N GLY A 852 16.92 33.38 -18.29
CA GLY A 852 18.21 32.68 -18.24
C GLY A 852 19.36 33.43 -18.93
N GLY A 853 19.10 34.03 -20.10
CA GLY A 853 20.07 34.85 -20.83
C GLY A 853 20.42 36.19 -20.16
N ARG A 854 19.70 36.60 -19.12
CA ARG A 854 19.88 37.87 -18.38
C ARG A 854 20.45 37.69 -16.98
N ILE A 855 21.12 36.56 -16.69
CA ILE A 855 21.66 36.27 -15.35
C ILE A 855 22.60 37.37 -14.82
N GLY A 856 23.41 37.99 -15.69
CA GLY A 856 24.29 39.10 -15.30
C GLY A 856 23.53 40.35 -14.84
N ALA A 857 22.34 40.61 -15.39
CA ALA A 857 21.47 41.69 -14.93
C ALA A 857 20.84 41.35 -13.57
N ILE A 858 20.44 40.09 -13.37
CA ILE A 858 19.89 39.61 -12.09
C ILE A 858 20.93 39.76 -10.97
N LYS A 859 22.21 39.40 -11.21
CA LYS A 859 23.28 39.59 -10.20
C LYS A 859 23.44 41.06 -9.77
N ARG A 860 23.41 41.99 -10.73
CA ARG A 860 23.48 43.44 -10.43
C ARG A 860 22.24 43.91 -9.68
N SER A 861 21.06 43.50 -10.13
CA SER A 861 19.78 43.79 -9.50
C SER A 861 19.70 43.23 -8.07
N TYR A 862 20.36 42.10 -7.80
CA TYR A 862 20.46 41.51 -6.46
C TYR A 862 21.25 42.40 -5.49
N ALA A 863 22.38 42.95 -5.94
CA ALA A 863 23.14 43.93 -5.15
C ALA A 863 22.32 45.20 -4.90
N GLU A 864 21.59 45.68 -5.91
CA GLU A 864 20.72 46.86 -5.81
C GLU A 864 19.53 46.62 -4.85
N ALA A 865 18.88 45.46 -4.94
CA ALA A 865 17.82 45.05 -4.03
C ALA A 865 18.29 44.95 -2.57
N ASN A 866 19.52 44.46 -2.33
CA ASN A 866 20.11 44.47 -0.99
C ASN A 866 20.24 45.89 -0.43
N GLN A 867 20.69 46.85 -1.24
CA GLN A 867 20.80 48.25 -0.82
C GLN A 867 19.42 48.88 -0.57
N LEU A 868 18.43 48.58 -1.43
CA LEU A 868 17.04 49.02 -1.21
C LEU A 868 16.47 48.53 0.13
N PHE A 869 16.83 47.32 0.55
CA PHE A 869 16.35 46.73 1.80
C PHE A 869 17.15 47.20 3.03
N GLY A 870 18.08 48.15 2.85
CA GLY A 870 18.85 48.74 3.94
C GLY A 870 20.13 48.00 4.28
N ASP A 871 20.70 47.25 3.33
CA ASP A 871 21.88 46.40 3.49
C ASP A 871 21.70 45.31 4.56
N ILE A 872 21.26 44.12 4.14
CA ILE A 872 20.87 43.03 5.05
C ILE A 872 21.83 41.85 4.99
N VAL A 873 21.82 41.04 6.05
CA VAL A 873 22.37 39.68 6.03
C VAL A 873 21.54 38.85 5.05
N LYS A 874 22.21 38.12 4.15
CA LYS A 874 21.57 37.36 3.05
C LYS A 874 21.90 35.88 3.17
N VAL A 875 21.04 35.15 3.86
CA VAL A 875 21.10 33.69 3.99
C VAL A 875 19.66 33.16 3.99
N THR A 876 19.41 31.88 3.79
CA THR A 876 18.01 31.42 3.69
C THR A 876 17.20 31.75 4.97
N PRO A 877 16.01 32.38 4.88
CA PRO A 877 15.28 32.75 3.67
C PRO A 877 15.52 34.20 3.16
N SER A 878 16.22 35.08 3.87
CA SER A 878 16.47 36.48 3.45
C SER A 878 17.18 36.60 2.09
N SER A 879 18.08 35.67 1.75
CA SER A 879 18.69 35.61 0.41
C SER A 879 17.69 35.33 -0.72
N LYS A 880 16.65 34.53 -0.44
CA LYS A 880 15.54 34.30 -1.37
C LYS A 880 14.73 35.57 -1.57
N VAL A 881 14.45 36.32 -0.50
CA VAL A 881 13.71 37.59 -0.57
C VAL A 881 14.40 38.58 -1.52
N VAL A 882 15.73 38.73 -1.37
CA VAL A 882 16.54 39.57 -2.28
C VAL A 882 16.54 39.00 -3.70
N GLY A 883 16.60 37.68 -3.85
CA GLY A 883 16.55 36.98 -5.15
C GLY A 883 15.24 37.18 -5.91
N ASP A 884 14.11 37.09 -5.23
CA ASP A 884 12.79 37.32 -5.80
C ASP A 884 12.63 38.77 -6.24
N MET A 885 13.06 39.72 -5.40
CA MET A 885 13.06 41.13 -5.73
C MET A 885 13.95 41.43 -6.95
N ALA A 886 15.15 40.85 -6.99
CA ALA A 886 16.08 41.04 -8.09
C ALA A 886 15.51 40.56 -9.43
N GLN A 887 14.89 39.37 -9.44
CA GLN A 887 14.23 38.80 -10.61
C GLN A 887 13.00 39.62 -11.01
N TYR A 888 12.20 40.06 -10.04
CA TYR A 888 11.03 40.92 -10.27
C TYR A 888 11.43 42.24 -10.93
N MET A 889 12.48 42.90 -10.42
CA MET A 889 13.03 44.12 -11.00
C MET A 889 13.50 43.91 -12.44
N VAL A 890 14.22 42.81 -12.71
CA VAL A 890 14.71 42.51 -14.07
C VAL A 890 13.57 42.17 -15.03
N ALA A 891 12.57 41.38 -14.58
CA ALA A 891 11.41 41.00 -15.38
C ALA A 891 10.58 42.22 -15.80
N ASN A 892 10.43 43.19 -14.90
CA ASN A 892 9.63 44.39 -15.11
C ASN A 892 10.46 45.60 -15.59
N ASN A 893 11.75 45.40 -15.88
CA ASN A 893 12.70 46.46 -16.27
C ASN A 893 12.69 47.67 -15.30
N LEU A 894 12.68 47.39 -13.99
CA LEU A 894 12.70 48.39 -12.94
C LEU A 894 14.12 48.58 -12.40
N THR A 895 14.49 49.83 -12.13
CA THR A 895 15.64 50.19 -11.28
C THR A 895 15.18 50.40 -9.84
N GLY A 896 16.12 50.47 -8.89
CA GLY A 896 15.77 50.76 -7.49
C GLY A 896 15.18 52.15 -7.30
N LYS A 897 15.53 53.11 -8.15
CA LYS A 897 14.86 54.43 -8.18
C LYS A 897 13.40 54.30 -8.60
N ASP A 898 13.11 53.46 -9.60
CA ASP A 898 11.73 53.22 -10.04
C ASP A 898 10.90 52.57 -8.92
N VAL A 899 11.49 51.65 -8.15
CA VAL A 899 10.84 51.02 -6.99
C VAL A 899 10.46 52.07 -5.94
N LEU A 900 11.34 53.01 -5.62
CA LEU A 900 11.05 54.07 -4.65
C LEU A 900 10.06 55.11 -5.17
N LEU A 901 10.06 55.42 -6.47
CA LEU A 901 9.15 56.41 -7.06
C LEU A 901 7.75 55.85 -7.32
N ARG A 902 7.64 54.57 -7.66
CA ARG A 902 6.39 53.94 -8.11
C ARG A 902 5.90 52.83 -7.17
N GLY A 903 6.55 52.63 -6.03
CA GLY A 903 6.32 51.51 -5.12
C GLY A 903 4.86 51.31 -4.70
N ASP A 904 4.11 52.40 -4.46
CA ASP A 904 2.69 52.33 -4.10
C ASP A 904 1.83 51.63 -5.20
N SER A 905 2.23 51.74 -6.46
CA SER A 905 1.55 51.15 -7.62
C SER A 905 2.02 49.74 -8.00
N LEU A 906 3.13 49.27 -7.44
CA LEU A 906 3.74 47.97 -7.78
C LEU A 906 3.17 46.84 -6.91
N SER A 907 3.11 45.64 -7.47
CA SER A 907 2.77 44.41 -6.74
C SER A 907 4.05 43.62 -6.47
N PHE A 908 4.53 43.69 -5.23
CA PHE A 908 5.77 43.04 -4.81
C PHE A 908 5.59 41.52 -4.64
N PRO A 909 6.67 40.73 -4.79
CA PRO A 909 6.65 39.31 -4.45
C PRO A 909 6.23 39.05 -2.99
N ASP A 910 5.49 37.98 -2.74
CA ASP A 910 4.99 37.65 -1.38
C ASP A 910 6.10 37.51 -0.34
N SER A 911 7.28 37.02 -0.76
CA SER A 911 8.46 36.91 0.11
C SER A 911 8.97 38.28 0.58
N VAL A 912 8.89 39.30 -0.29
CA VAL A 912 9.25 40.68 0.04
C VAL A 912 8.22 41.28 0.98
N VAL A 913 6.93 41.06 0.72
CA VAL A 913 5.84 41.50 1.62
C VAL A 913 5.99 40.87 3.01
N SER A 914 6.20 39.57 3.08
CA SER A 914 6.42 38.81 4.33
C SER A 914 7.65 39.29 5.10
N PHE A 915 8.75 39.57 4.39
CA PHE A 915 9.96 40.15 5.00
C PHE A 915 9.69 41.53 5.62
N PHE A 916 9.12 42.46 4.87
CA PHE A 916 8.82 43.81 5.37
C PHE A 916 7.74 43.81 6.47
N ARG A 917 6.92 42.77 6.55
CA ARG A 917 5.98 42.56 7.65
C ARG A 917 6.68 42.13 8.95
N GLY A 918 7.91 41.63 8.87
CA GLY A 918 8.68 41.14 10.01
C GLY A 918 8.53 39.64 10.28
N ASP A 919 7.94 38.86 9.36
CA ASP A 919 7.66 37.44 9.57
C ASP A 919 8.92 36.57 9.75
N ILE A 920 10.07 37.05 9.24
CA ILE A 920 11.37 36.37 9.35
C ILE A 920 12.34 37.09 10.29
N GLY A 921 11.84 38.03 11.11
CA GLY A 921 12.61 38.78 12.09
C GLY A 921 12.87 40.25 11.71
N GLN A 922 13.70 40.91 12.54
CA GLN A 922 14.08 42.31 12.36
C GLN A 922 15.52 42.43 11.83
N PRO A 923 15.78 43.23 10.78
CA PRO A 923 17.14 43.51 10.35
C PRO A 923 17.84 44.51 11.28
N GLU A 924 19.17 44.44 11.35
CA GLU A 924 19.99 45.45 12.06
C GLU A 924 19.64 46.86 11.55
N GLY A 925 19.31 47.77 12.47
CA GLY A 925 18.90 49.15 12.14
C GLY A 925 17.45 49.31 11.65
N GLY A 926 16.66 48.24 11.58
CA GLY A 926 15.25 48.26 11.16
C GLY A 926 15.02 48.36 9.65
N PHE A 927 13.76 48.36 9.24
CA PHE A 927 13.37 48.46 7.83
C PHE A 927 13.38 49.91 7.33
N PRO A 928 13.73 50.17 6.05
CA PRO A 928 13.52 51.49 5.44
C PRO A 928 12.03 51.87 5.44
N ALA A 929 11.66 52.87 6.23
CA ALA A 929 10.26 53.18 6.56
C ALA A 929 9.37 53.45 5.34
N ASP A 930 9.86 54.24 4.37
CA ASP A 930 9.11 54.55 3.15
C ASP A 930 8.83 53.31 2.30
N LEU A 931 9.85 52.45 2.14
CA LEU A 931 9.71 51.21 1.38
C LEU A 931 8.80 50.21 2.10
N GLN A 932 8.93 50.09 3.43
CA GLN A 932 8.05 49.24 4.23
C GLN A 932 6.58 49.66 4.07
N ARG A 933 6.29 50.96 4.13
CA ARG A 933 4.94 51.50 3.89
C ARG A 933 4.42 51.15 2.49
N MET A 934 5.23 51.34 1.45
CA MET A 934 4.86 51.04 0.06
C MET A 934 4.60 49.55 -0.17
N VAL A 935 5.41 48.67 0.44
CA VAL A 935 5.29 47.21 0.31
C VAL A 935 4.07 46.68 1.06
N LEU A 936 3.85 47.15 2.30
CA LEU A 936 2.79 46.63 3.16
C LEU A 936 1.40 47.17 2.85
N LYS A 937 1.29 48.36 2.25
CA LYS A 937 0.01 48.98 1.83
C LYS A 937 -1.05 48.97 2.95
N GLY A 938 -0.63 49.25 4.18
CA GLY A 938 -1.50 49.28 5.36
C GLY A 938 -1.59 47.97 6.16
N GLN A 939 -0.91 46.90 5.74
CA GLN A 939 -0.75 45.70 6.59
C GLN A 939 0.07 46.02 7.85
N HIS A 940 -0.31 45.42 8.98
CA HIS A 940 0.37 45.58 10.26
C HIS A 940 1.73 44.86 10.25
N ALA A 941 2.80 45.56 10.63
CA ALA A 941 4.14 45.00 10.78
C ALA A 941 4.41 44.54 12.22
N TYR A 942 5.15 43.45 12.39
CA TYR A 942 5.66 43.01 13.68
C TYR A 942 6.92 43.79 14.07
N SER A 943 7.04 44.12 15.36
CA SER A 943 8.23 44.73 15.96
C SER A 943 8.99 43.78 16.89
N ASP A 944 8.39 42.64 17.22
CA ASP A 944 8.92 41.58 18.06
C ASP A 944 8.80 40.22 17.33
N ARG A 945 9.19 39.13 18.00
CA ARG A 945 9.32 37.82 17.37
C ARG A 945 7.94 37.28 16.97
N PRO A 946 7.68 36.97 15.69
CA PRO A 946 6.36 36.54 15.23
C PRO A 946 5.79 35.34 15.99
N ASN A 947 6.68 34.42 16.40
CA ASN A 947 6.34 33.23 17.17
C ASN A 947 5.65 33.54 18.51
N LYS A 948 5.92 34.70 19.15
CA LYS A 948 5.29 35.10 20.43
C LYS A 948 3.78 35.29 20.30
N HIS A 949 3.30 35.53 19.09
CA HIS A 949 1.89 35.72 18.79
C HIS A 949 1.16 34.42 18.42
N LEU A 950 1.87 33.29 18.41
CA LEU A 950 1.30 31.99 18.11
C LEU A 950 1.01 31.23 19.41
N PRO A 951 -0.22 30.69 19.61
CA PRO A 951 -0.51 29.87 20.77
C PRO A 951 0.31 28.55 20.72
N PRO A 952 0.69 27.99 21.87
CA PRO A 952 1.35 26.69 21.92
C PRO A 952 0.43 25.59 21.37
N LEU A 953 1.02 24.59 20.71
CA LEU A 953 0.29 23.42 20.22
C LEU A 953 -0.02 22.43 21.36
N ASP A 954 -1.14 21.71 21.26
CA ASP A 954 -1.39 20.52 22.07
C ASP A 954 -0.84 19.30 21.32
N LEU A 955 0.47 19.06 21.46
CA LEU A 955 1.20 18.05 20.68
C LEU A 955 0.61 16.65 20.83
N ASP A 956 0.11 16.28 22.01
CA ASP A 956 -0.48 14.97 22.27
C ASP A 956 -1.84 14.80 21.58
N LEU A 957 -2.72 15.80 21.72
CA LEU A 957 -4.03 15.77 21.09
C LEU A 957 -3.92 15.85 19.56
N ASP A 958 -3.04 16.71 19.06
CA ASP A 958 -2.85 16.92 17.64
C ASP A 958 -2.14 15.74 16.98
N PHE A 959 -1.22 15.05 17.68
CA PHE A 959 -0.67 13.79 17.19
C PHE A 959 -1.75 12.70 17.08
N LYS A 960 -2.64 12.57 18.07
CA LYS A 960 -3.78 11.63 17.98
C LYS A 960 -4.76 11.99 16.85
N ARG A 961 -4.92 13.27 16.51
CA ARG A 961 -5.71 13.69 15.34
C ARG A 961 -4.99 13.31 14.04
N PHE A 962 -3.70 13.58 13.95
CA PHE A 962 -2.86 13.21 12.82
C PHE A 962 -2.90 11.71 12.51
N LEU A 963 -2.80 10.85 13.53
CA LEU A 963 -2.90 9.40 13.35
C LEU A 963 -4.28 8.96 12.84
N ARG A 964 -5.36 9.60 13.30
CA ARG A 964 -6.73 9.30 12.82
C ARG A 964 -6.94 9.68 11.36
N GLU A 965 -6.29 10.76 10.91
CA GLU A 965 -6.42 11.27 9.54
C GLU A 965 -5.53 10.52 8.55
N TYR A 966 -4.27 10.25 8.92
CA TYR A 966 -3.24 9.75 7.99
C TYR A 966 -2.80 8.29 8.22
N GLY A 967 -3.21 7.68 9.33
CA GLY A 967 -2.98 6.26 9.67
C GLY A 967 -2.26 6.03 10.99
N GLU A 968 -2.64 4.96 11.69
CA GLU A 968 -2.09 4.59 13.02
C GLU A 968 -0.65 4.05 12.97
N ASP A 969 -0.11 3.76 11.78
CA ASP A 969 1.27 3.26 11.61
C ASP A 969 2.33 4.37 11.52
N LEU A 970 1.92 5.64 11.60
CA LEU A 970 2.82 6.79 11.58
C LEU A 970 3.38 7.12 12.98
N THR A 971 4.51 7.82 13.00
CA THR A 971 5.28 8.12 14.21
C THR A 971 5.20 9.60 14.61
N PHE A 972 5.67 9.95 15.81
CA PHE A 972 5.72 11.35 16.23
C PHE A 972 6.67 12.19 15.36
N THR A 973 7.75 11.61 14.83
CA THR A 973 8.64 12.29 13.88
C THR A 973 7.98 12.56 12.52
N ASP A 974 7.04 11.72 12.10
CA ASP A 974 6.19 11.98 10.93
C ASP A 974 5.29 13.19 11.18
N TYR A 975 4.69 13.27 12.38
CA TYR A 975 3.89 14.43 12.80
C TYR A 975 4.71 15.72 12.85
N LEU A 976 5.93 15.70 13.40
CA LEU A 976 6.82 16.87 13.38
C LEU A 976 7.13 17.31 11.93
N SER A 977 7.40 16.35 11.04
CA SER A 977 7.64 16.64 9.62
C SER A 977 6.42 17.28 8.95
N TYR A 978 5.22 16.78 9.26
CA TYR A 978 3.95 17.35 8.83
C TYR A 978 3.77 18.78 9.34
N GLN A 979 4.07 19.07 10.62
CA GLN A 979 3.92 20.42 11.17
C GLN A 979 4.82 21.45 10.47
N PHE A 980 6.04 21.08 10.06
CA PHE A 980 6.90 21.97 9.28
C PHE A 980 6.46 22.09 7.83
N TYR A 981 6.02 20.98 7.22
CA TYR A 981 5.76 20.88 5.79
C TYR A 981 4.49 20.06 5.45
N PRO A 982 3.27 20.55 5.75
CA PRO A 982 2.05 19.73 5.66
C PRO A 982 1.82 19.14 4.28
N LYS A 983 1.85 19.99 3.23
CA LYS A 983 1.64 19.56 1.84
C LYS A 983 2.73 18.59 1.38
N VAL A 984 3.99 18.91 1.63
CA VAL A 984 5.13 18.08 1.19
C VAL A 984 5.07 16.71 1.87
N PHE A 985 4.74 16.68 3.16
CA PHE A 985 4.61 15.44 3.91
C PHE A 985 3.46 14.58 3.36
N VAL A 986 2.30 15.18 3.04
CA VAL A 986 1.17 14.44 2.45
C VAL A 986 1.51 13.91 1.06
N ASP A 987 2.20 14.68 0.22
CA ASP A 987 2.67 14.24 -1.09
C ASP A 987 3.68 13.08 -0.95
N TYR A 988 4.64 13.21 -0.04
CA TYR A 988 5.60 12.15 0.34
C TYR A 988 4.88 10.89 0.83
N LEU A 989 3.93 11.02 1.75
CA LEU A 989 3.19 9.91 2.32
C LEU A 989 2.40 9.19 1.21
N THR A 990 1.76 9.93 0.32
CA THR A 990 1.05 9.37 -0.84
C THR A 990 2.01 8.54 -1.71
N ALA A 991 3.19 9.09 -2.03
CA ALA A 991 4.23 8.38 -2.76
C ALA A 991 4.74 7.14 -2.00
N TYR A 992 4.97 7.24 -0.69
CA TYR A 992 5.38 6.12 0.16
C TYR A 992 4.32 5.01 0.24
N ARG A 993 3.03 5.38 0.30
CA ARG A 993 1.92 4.42 0.25
C ARG A 993 1.87 3.71 -1.11
N LYS A 994 2.16 4.41 -2.21
CA LYS A 994 2.20 3.84 -3.57
C LYS A 994 3.43 2.96 -3.82
N TYR A 995 4.63 3.48 -3.56
CA TYR A 995 5.91 2.91 -3.98
C TYR A 995 6.70 2.21 -2.86
N GLY A 996 6.34 2.44 -1.60
CA GLY A 996 7.10 1.96 -0.45
C GLY A 996 8.38 2.76 -0.21
N ASP A 997 9.35 2.16 0.48
CA ASP A 997 10.65 2.79 0.74
C ASP A 997 11.52 2.73 -0.52
N VAL A 998 11.65 3.87 -1.22
CA VAL A 998 12.50 4.01 -2.41
C VAL A 998 13.92 4.47 -2.07
N SER A 999 14.23 4.76 -0.80
CA SER A 999 15.59 5.15 -0.36
C SER A 999 16.61 4.03 -0.55
N VAL A 1000 16.16 2.78 -0.66
CA VAL A 1000 17.01 1.59 -0.90
C VAL A 1000 17.34 1.36 -2.36
N VAL A 1001 16.64 2.02 -3.29
CA VAL A 1001 16.90 1.90 -4.73
C VAL A 1001 18.24 2.58 -5.05
N PRO A 1002 19.15 1.96 -5.82
CA PRO A 1002 20.39 2.62 -6.24
C PRO A 1002 20.12 3.91 -7.01
N THR A 1003 20.93 4.94 -6.80
CA THR A 1003 20.69 6.30 -7.32
C THR A 1003 20.52 6.34 -8.83
N GLN A 1004 21.28 5.55 -9.58
CA GLN A 1004 21.13 5.47 -11.04
C GLN A 1004 19.71 5.08 -11.47
N TYR A 1005 19.11 4.07 -10.83
CA TYR A 1005 17.77 3.59 -11.17
C TYR A 1005 16.67 4.48 -10.58
N PHE A 1006 16.95 5.18 -9.47
CA PHE A 1006 16.05 6.17 -8.90
C PHE A 1006 15.89 7.40 -9.82
N LEU A 1007 16.99 7.84 -10.44
CA LEU A 1007 16.99 9.03 -11.30
C LEU A 1007 16.59 8.72 -12.74
N TYR A 1008 17.00 7.55 -13.27
CA TYR A 1008 16.95 7.29 -14.71
C TYR A 1008 16.10 6.07 -15.09
N GLY A 1009 15.62 5.30 -14.12
CA GLY A 1009 14.91 4.04 -14.39
C GLY A 1009 15.87 2.96 -14.86
N MET A 1010 15.33 1.85 -15.33
CA MET A 1010 16.09 0.71 -15.87
C MET A 1010 15.94 0.65 -17.39
N GLU A 1011 16.98 0.21 -18.07
CA GLU A 1011 16.91 -0.18 -19.49
C GLU A 1011 16.61 -1.69 -19.63
N PRO A 1012 15.90 -2.11 -20.69
CA PRO A 1012 15.66 -3.53 -20.96
C PRO A 1012 16.96 -4.33 -21.02
N GLY A 1013 17.06 -5.37 -20.20
CA GLY A 1013 18.24 -6.22 -20.05
C GLY A 1013 19.05 -5.96 -18.78
N GLU A 1014 18.91 -4.77 -18.17
CA GLU A 1014 19.62 -4.41 -16.94
C GLU A 1014 19.12 -5.19 -15.72
N GLU A 1015 20.05 -5.48 -14.82
CA GLU A 1015 19.81 -6.21 -13.58
C GLU A 1015 20.45 -5.49 -12.40
N THR A 1016 19.76 -5.48 -11.27
CA THR A 1016 20.24 -4.90 -10.03
C THR A 1016 19.79 -5.69 -8.81
N THR A 1017 20.48 -5.45 -7.69
CA THR A 1017 20.11 -5.98 -6.38
C THR A 1017 19.66 -4.84 -5.48
N VAL A 1018 18.50 -5.02 -4.85
CA VAL A 1018 17.95 -4.06 -3.88
C VAL A 1018 17.79 -4.73 -2.53
N GLU A 1019 18.60 -4.31 -1.56
CA GLU A 1019 18.52 -4.79 -0.18
C GLU A 1019 17.43 -4.02 0.57
N LEU A 1020 16.32 -4.70 0.90
CA LEU A 1020 15.21 -4.08 1.65
C LEU A 1020 15.52 -3.99 3.15
N THR A 1021 16.24 -4.99 3.66
CA THR A 1021 16.73 -5.11 5.04
C THR A 1021 17.81 -6.20 5.05
N LYS A 1022 18.63 -6.22 6.09
CA LYS A 1022 19.67 -7.24 6.27
C LYS A 1022 19.11 -8.65 6.03
N GLY A 1023 19.68 -9.36 5.05
CA GLY A 1023 19.28 -10.72 4.66
C GLY A 1023 18.06 -10.82 3.74
N LYS A 1024 17.50 -9.70 3.25
CA LYS A 1024 16.39 -9.67 2.29
C LYS A 1024 16.73 -8.81 1.09
N THR A 1025 17.20 -9.45 0.03
CA THR A 1025 17.58 -8.81 -1.23
C THR A 1025 16.60 -9.18 -2.34
N LEU A 1026 16.21 -8.20 -3.15
CA LEU A 1026 15.48 -8.39 -4.39
C LEU A 1026 16.47 -8.33 -5.55
N LEU A 1027 16.55 -9.39 -6.34
CA LEU A 1027 17.16 -9.38 -7.66
C LEU A 1027 16.11 -8.92 -8.66
N VAL A 1028 16.30 -7.74 -9.24
CA VAL A 1028 15.38 -7.11 -10.18
C VAL A 1028 16.07 -7.01 -11.53
N LYS A 1029 15.43 -7.55 -12.56
CA LYS A 1029 15.85 -7.37 -13.95
C LYS A 1029 14.71 -6.83 -14.78
N LEU A 1030 14.91 -5.74 -15.51
CA LEU A 1030 13.94 -5.29 -16.51
C LEU A 1030 14.11 -6.17 -17.76
N VAL A 1031 13.04 -6.81 -18.21
CA VAL A 1031 13.05 -7.70 -19.39
C VAL A 1031 12.65 -6.92 -20.63
N SER A 1032 11.51 -6.24 -20.58
CA SER A 1032 10.96 -5.47 -21.70
C SER A 1032 9.88 -4.51 -21.23
N ILE A 1033 9.61 -3.48 -22.04
CA ILE A 1033 8.47 -2.57 -21.89
C ILE A 1033 7.63 -2.72 -23.15
N GLY A 1034 6.35 -3.04 -22.99
CA GLY A 1034 5.39 -3.19 -24.07
C GLY A 1034 5.00 -1.86 -24.73
N PRO A 1035 4.31 -1.90 -25.89
CA PRO A 1035 3.69 -0.73 -26.47
C PRO A 1035 2.57 -0.20 -25.57
N THR A 1036 2.19 1.05 -25.77
CA THR A 1036 1.04 1.65 -25.09
C THR A 1036 -0.25 1.03 -25.61
N ASP A 1037 -1.08 0.52 -24.70
CA ASP A 1037 -2.40 -0.05 -25.01
C ASP A 1037 -3.46 1.04 -25.22
N MET A 1038 -4.69 0.60 -25.52
CA MET A 1038 -5.84 1.51 -25.72
C MET A 1038 -6.25 2.25 -24.45
N ASP A 1039 -5.83 1.79 -23.27
CA ASP A 1039 -6.06 2.44 -21.99
C ASP A 1039 -4.89 3.35 -21.60
N GLY A 1040 -3.96 3.62 -22.51
CA GLY A 1040 -2.80 4.47 -22.27
C GLY A 1040 -1.76 3.87 -21.32
N ASN A 1041 -1.79 2.57 -21.06
CA ASN A 1041 -0.86 1.86 -20.19
C ASN A 1041 0.18 1.08 -21.01
N ARG A 1042 1.34 0.85 -20.41
CA ARG A 1042 2.36 -0.06 -20.92
C ARG A 1042 2.54 -1.22 -19.94
N THR A 1043 2.55 -2.43 -20.48
CA THR A 1043 2.93 -3.60 -19.72
C THR A 1043 4.45 -3.68 -19.58
N VAL A 1044 4.96 -3.52 -18.37
CA VAL A 1044 6.39 -3.60 -18.04
C VAL A 1044 6.71 -4.99 -17.47
N PHE A 1045 7.64 -5.70 -18.08
CA PHE A 1045 8.05 -7.06 -17.68
C PHE A 1045 9.35 -7.02 -16.89
N PHE A 1046 9.32 -7.49 -15.64
CA PHE A 1046 10.48 -7.69 -14.78
C PHE A 1046 10.72 -9.18 -14.52
N LYS A 1047 11.96 -9.56 -14.19
CA LYS A 1047 12.23 -10.72 -13.33
C LYS A 1047 12.52 -10.23 -11.92
N LEU A 1048 11.80 -10.78 -10.95
CA LEU A 1048 11.99 -10.54 -9.52
C LEU A 1048 12.36 -11.87 -8.85
N ASN A 1049 13.59 -11.99 -8.36
CA ASN A 1049 14.15 -13.22 -7.78
C ASN A 1049 13.96 -14.43 -8.71
N GLY A 1050 14.28 -14.24 -10.00
CA GLY A 1050 14.18 -15.27 -11.04
C GLY A 1050 12.78 -15.44 -11.65
N GLN A 1051 11.74 -14.82 -11.09
CA GLN A 1051 10.36 -15.00 -11.56
C GLN A 1051 9.86 -13.81 -12.37
N THR A 1052 9.21 -14.08 -13.50
CA THR A 1052 8.58 -13.04 -14.31
C THR A 1052 7.43 -12.37 -13.56
N ARG A 1053 7.39 -11.04 -13.65
CA ARG A 1053 6.32 -10.16 -13.19
C ARG A 1053 6.02 -9.19 -14.31
N ASN A 1054 4.75 -8.93 -14.54
CA ASN A 1054 4.31 -7.84 -15.39
C ASN A 1054 3.51 -6.84 -14.56
N LEU A 1055 3.64 -5.57 -14.90
CA LEU A 1055 2.93 -4.46 -14.27
C LEU A 1055 2.40 -3.55 -15.37
N GLU A 1056 1.17 -3.07 -15.20
CA GLU A 1056 0.65 -2.01 -16.05
C GLU A 1056 1.05 -0.65 -15.48
N ILE A 1057 1.75 0.15 -16.29
CA ILE A 1057 2.21 1.49 -15.93
C ILE A 1057 1.59 2.47 -16.90
N ARG A 1058 0.89 3.48 -16.38
CA ARG A 1058 0.31 4.55 -17.21
C ARG A 1058 1.42 5.31 -17.93
N ASP A 1059 1.32 5.41 -19.25
CA ASP A 1059 2.21 6.21 -20.08
C ASP A 1059 1.74 7.67 -20.02
N GLY A 1060 2.52 8.52 -19.34
CA GLY A 1060 2.24 9.94 -19.16
C GLY A 1060 2.28 10.74 -20.46
N LYS A 1061 2.80 10.18 -21.56
CA LYS A 1061 2.81 10.79 -22.90
C LYS A 1061 1.58 10.39 -23.73
N SER A 1062 0.74 9.49 -23.24
CA SER A 1062 -0.47 9.04 -23.95
C SER A 1062 -1.59 10.07 -23.85
N GLU A 1063 -2.08 10.55 -24.99
CA GLU A 1063 -3.20 11.52 -25.09
C GLU A 1063 -4.59 10.90 -24.83
N ILE A 1064 -4.68 9.62 -24.44
CA ILE A 1064 -5.96 8.93 -24.33
C ILE A 1064 -6.70 9.36 -23.05
N ALA A 1065 -7.65 10.28 -23.21
CA ALA A 1065 -8.70 10.56 -22.24
C ALA A 1065 -9.74 9.43 -22.29
N ARG A 1066 -9.78 8.60 -21.26
CA ARG A 1066 -10.83 7.58 -21.10
C ARG A 1066 -12.18 8.29 -20.99
N LYS A 1067 -13.17 7.91 -21.80
CA LYS A 1067 -14.58 8.19 -21.50
C LYS A 1067 -15.01 7.18 -20.44
N GLU A 1068 -14.91 7.55 -19.16
CA GLU A 1068 -15.67 6.83 -18.12
C GLU A 1068 -17.14 7.20 -18.25
N ASN A 1069 -18.02 6.21 -18.07
CA ASN A 1069 -19.45 6.46 -18.02
C ASN A 1069 -19.74 7.42 -16.86
N ARG A 1070 -20.58 8.41 -17.12
CA ARG A 1070 -20.95 9.40 -16.11
C ARG A 1070 -21.60 8.68 -14.92
N LYS A 1071 -21.13 8.95 -13.71
CA LYS A 1071 -21.71 8.41 -12.48
C LYS A 1071 -22.94 9.21 -12.06
N VAL A 1072 -23.88 8.57 -11.37
CA VAL A 1072 -24.99 9.26 -10.71
C VAL A 1072 -24.51 10.07 -9.52
N ASP A 1073 -25.12 11.23 -9.30
CA ASP A 1073 -24.99 11.99 -8.05
C ASP A 1073 -25.91 11.38 -6.99
N ALA A 1074 -25.34 10.87 -5.91
CA ALA A 1074 -26.07 10.23 -4.82
C ALA A 1074 -27.11 11.16 -4.16
N THR A 1075 -26.97 12.48 -4.33
CA THR A 1075 -27.94 13.47 -3.80
C THR A 1075 -29.10 13.75 -4.76
N ASN A 1076 -29.04 13.24 -6.00
CA ASN A 1076 -30.05 13.47 -7.03
C ASN A 1076 -30.86 12.21 -7.36
N PRO A 1077 -32.08 12.05 -6.80
CA PRO A 1077 -32.92 10.86 -7.00
C PRO A 1077 -33.48 10.72 -8.43
N ARG A 1078 -33.29 11.72 -9.30
CA ARG A 1078 -33.72 11.69 -10.70
C ARG A 1078 -32.69 11.07 -11.64
N GLN A 1079 -31.46 10.86 -11.17
CA GLN A 1079 -30.44 10.14 -11.94
C GLN A 1079 -30.50 8.65 -11.57
N VAL A 1080 -30.82 7.81 -12.55
CA VAL A 1080 -30.99 6.38 -12.34
C VAL A 1080 -29.76 5.66 -12.87
N GLY A 1081 -28.97 5.14 -11.93
CA GLY A 1081 -27.72 4.44 -12.19
C GLY A 1081 -27.84 2.94 -12.08
N SER A 1082 -26.82 2.23 -12.53
CA SER A 1082 -26.73 0.79 -12.35
C SER A 1082 -26.44 0.44 -10.88
N PRO A 1083 -27.32 -0.30 -10.18
CA PRO A 1083 -27.09 -0.67 -8.78
C PRO A 1083 -25.93 -1.67 -8.58
N LEU A 1084 -25.50 -2.33 -9.66
CA LEU A 1084 -24.46 -3.35 -9.64
C LEU A 1084 -23.68 -3.37 -10.96
N GLN A 1085 -22.51 -3.98 -10.96
CA GLN A 1085 -21.77 -4.18 -12.21
C GLN A 1085 -22.37 -5.37 -12.97
N GLY A 1086 -22.61 -5.22 -14.26
CA GLY A 1086 -23.25 -6.26 -15.08
C GLY A 1086 -23.44 -5.84 -16.53
N LEU A 1087 -24.17 -6.67 -17.28
CA LEU A 1087 -24.58 -6.34 -18.65
C LEU A 1087 -25.98 -5.73 -18.62
N LEU A 1088 -26.16 -4.54 -19.21
CA LEU A 1088 -27.47 -3.95 -19.40
C LEU A 1088 -28.20 -4.72 -20.51
N THR A 1089 -29.05 -5.68 -20.19
CA THR A 1089 -29.66 -6.59 -21.19
C THR A 1089 -30.82 -5.94 -21.93
N THR A 1090 -31.60 -5.10 -21.26
CA THR A 1090 -32.78 -4.46 -21.85
C THR A 1090 -33.01 -3.09 -21.25
N VAL A 1091 -33.40 -2.13 -22.08
CA VAL A 1091 -33.90 -0.81 -21.64
C VAL A 1091 -35.33 -0.69 -22.13
N PHE A 1092 -36.27 -0.47 -21.21
CA PHE A 1092 -37.72 -0.49 -21.48
C PHE A 1092 -38.29 0.87 -21.88
N VAL A 1093 -37.52 1.95 -21.71
CA VAL A 1093 -37.98 3.34 -21.88
C VAL A 1093 -37.08 4.11 -22.84
N ALA A 1094 -37.65 5.12 -23.48
CA ALA A 1094 -36.96 6.05 -24.36
C ALA A 1094 -37.03 7.48 -23.80
N ALA A 1095 -36.16 8.36 -24.30
CA ALA A 1095 -36.22 9.79 -23.98
C ALA A 1095 -37.60 10.36 -24.41
N GLY A 1096 -38.26 11.07 -23.48
CA GLY A 1096 -39.61 11.61 -23.63
C GLY A 1096 -40.72 10.77 -23.02
N ASP A 1097 -40.45 9.53 -22.60
CA ASP A 1097 -41.48 8.67 -21.99
C ASP A 1097 -41.85 9.14 -20.58
N VAL A 1098 -43.14 9.13 -20.26
CA VAL A 1098 -43.63 9.39 -18.90
C VAL A 1098 -43.60 8.08 -18.11
N VAL A 1099 -42.92 8.08 -16.97
CA VAL A 1099 -42.75 6.89 -16.12
C VAL A 1099 -43.43 7.08 -14.76
N ALA A 1100 -44.17 6.05 -14.33
CA ALA A 1100 -44.76 5.97 -13.00
C ALA A 1100 -43.81 5.34 -11.97
N ILE A 1101 -44.04 5.61 -10.68
CA ILE A 1101 -43.29 4.94 -9.60
C ILE A 1101 -43.45 3.41 -9.73
N ASN A 1102 -42.35 2.69 -9.56
CA ASN A 1102 -42.22 1.23 -9.75
C ASN A 1102 -42.35 0.72 -11.19
N GLN A 1103 -42.43 1.60 -12.19
CA GLN A 1103 -42.37 1.17 -13.60
C GLN A 1103 -40.96 0.63 -13.93
N PRO A 1104 -40.84 -0.55 -14.57
CA PRO A 1104 -39.56 -1.06 -15.06
C PRO A 1104 -38.88 -0.08 -16.04
N LEU A 1105 -37.60 0.18 -15.80
CA LEU A 1105 -36.78 1.08 -16.62
C LEU A 1105 -35.77 0.32 -17.47
N PHE A 1106 -35.02 -0.59 -16.86
CA PHE A 1106 -34.03 -1.44 -17.53
C PHE A 1106 -33.69 -2.69 -16.72
N VAL A 1107 -33.04 -3.66 -17.34
CA VAL A 1107 -32.60 -4.92 -16.72
C VAL A 1107 -31.09 -5.02 -16.80
N ILE A 1108 -30.48 -5.43 -15.69
CA ILE A 1108 -29.06 -5.76 -15.62
C ILE A 1108 -28.90 -7.24 -15.29
N GLU A 1109 -28.12 -7.94 -16.11
CA GLU A 1109 -27.70 -9.31 -15.84
C GLU A 1109 -26.34 -9.32 -15.15
N ALA A 1110 -26.27 -9.93 -13.97
CA ALA A 1110 -25.03 -10.18 -13.25
C ALA A 1110 -25.18 -11.41 -12.35
N MET A 1111 -24.10 -12.19 -12.17
CA MET A 1111 -24.07 -13.32 -11.23
C MET A 1111 -25.27 -14.28 -11.35
N LYS A 1112 -25.66 -14.64 -12.59
CA LYS A 1112 -26.78 -15.55 -12.89
C LYS A 1112 -28.16 -14.99 -12.50
N MET A 1113 -28.28 -13.68 -12.34
CA MET A 1113 -29.51 -12.99 -11.97
C MET A 1113 -29.78 -11.82 -12.89
N GLU A 1114 -31.03 -11.71 -13.33
CA GLU A 1114 -31.55 -10.48 -13.92
C GLU A 1114 -32.13 -9.60 -12.82
N THR A 1115 -31.64 -8.37 -12.72
CA THR A 1115 -32.16 -7.35 -11.81
C THR A 1115 -32.88 -6.29 -12.62
N THR A 1116 -34.20 -6.23 -12.50
CA THR A 1116 -35.00 -5.16 -13.10
C THR A 1116 -34.93 -3.93 -12.21
N VAL A 1117 -34.43 -2.82 -12.75
CA VAL A 1117 -34.40 -1.52 -12.08
C VAL A 1117 -35.67 -0.76 -12.43
N THR A 1118 -36.37 -0.28 -11.40
CA THR A 1118 -37.65 0.43 -11.53
C THR A 1118 -37.53 1.90 -11.13
N ALA A 1119 -38.43 2.75 -11.62
CA ALA A 1119 -38.44 4.18 -11.29
C ALA A 1119 -38.78 4.42 -9.80
N ALA A 1120 -37.91 5.14 -9.09
CA ALA A 1120 -38.13 5.53 -7.70
C ALA A 1120 -39.07 6.75 -7.55
N VAL A 1121 -39.16 7.58 -8.58
CA VAL A 1121 -39.99 8.78 -8.64
C VAL A 1121 -40.76 8.82 -9.95
N GLN A 1122 -41.93 9.46 -9.96
CA GLN A 1122 -42.61 9.76 -11.22
C GLN A 1122 -41.85 10.88 -11.95
N GLY A 1123 -41.81 10.82 -13.27
CA GLY A 1123 -41.16 11.84 -14.09
C GLY A 1123 -41.21 11.51 -15.57
N THR A 1124 -40.64 12.40 -16.38
CA THR A 1124 -40.42 12.14 -17.81
C THR A 1124 -38.96 11.76 -18.01
N VAL A 1125 -38.67 10.72 -18.79
CA VAL A 1125 -37.28 10.34 -19.10
C VAL A 1125 -36.66 11.46 -19.93
N LYS A 1126 -35.70 12.18 -19.36
CA LYS A 1126 -34.98 13.26 -20.04
C LYS A 1126 -34.06 12.70 -21.12
N GLN A 1127 -33.27 11.70 -20.76
CA GLN A 1127 -32.36 11.01 -21.67
C GLN A 1127 -31.99 9.61 -21.16
N VAL A 1128 -31.72 8.71 -22.09
CA VAL A 1128 -31.08 7.41 -21.84
C VAL A 1128 -29.61 7.56 -22.23
N GLU A 1129 -28.72 7.47 -21.26
CA GLU A 1129 -27.27 7.64 -21.42
C GLU A 1129 -26.60 6.37 -21.95
N LEU A 1130 -27.05 5.20 -21.48
CA LEU A 1130 -26.46 3.89 -21.80
C LEU A 1130 -27.51 2.96 -22.40
N GLY A 1131 -27.20 2.37 -23.55
CA GLY A 1131 -28.09 1.46 -24.28
C GLY A 1131 -27.88 -0.02 -23.96
N ALA A 1132 -28.87 -0.86 -24.28
CA ALA A 1132 -28.78 -2.32 -24.09
C ALA A 1132 -27.53 -2.91 -24.79
N GLY A 1133 -26.94 -3.94 -24.18
CA GLY A 1133 -25.64 -4.52 -24.55
C GLY A 1133 -24.42 -3.83 -23.92
N THR A 1134 -24.62 -2.74 -23.15
CA THR A 1134 -23.52 -2.02 -22.50
C THR A 1134 -23.12 -2.68 -21.17
N LEU A 1135 -21.82 -2.88 -20.97
CA LEU A 1135 -21.25 -3.24 -19.67
C LEU A 1135 -21.27 -2.02 -18.76
N VAL A 1136 -21.96 -2.12 -17.64
CA VAL A 1136 -22.13 -1.04 -16.67
C VAL A 1136 -21.42 -1.39 -15.37
N ASN A 1137 -20.77 -0.41 -14.74
CA ASN A 1137 -20.28 -0.50 -13.38
C ASN A 1137 -21.34 0.03 -12.40
N THR A 1138 -21.18 -0.27 -11.10
CA THR A 1138 -21.99 0.35 -10.06
C THR A 1138 -21.97 1.87 -10.20
N ASP A 1139 -23.13 2.50 -10.08
CA ASP A 1139 -23.39 3.94 -10.20
C ASP A 1139 -23.19 4.55 -11.59
N ASP A 1140 -22.89 3.75 -12.63
CA ASP A 1140 -22.94 4.26 -14.01
C ASP A 1140 -24.37 4.73 -14.32
N MET A 1141 -24.52 6.00 -14.68
CA MET A 1141 -25.81 6.61 -15.00
C MET A 1141 -26.36 5.98 -16.28
N VAL A 1142 -27.51 5.31 -16.18
CA VAL A 1142 -28.17 4.67 -17.33
C VAL A 1142 -29.17 5.64 -17.95
N LEU A 1143 -29.93 6.36 -17.14
CA LEU A 1143 -30.88 7.37 -17.59
C LEU A 1143 -31.11 8.47 -16.56
N GLU A 1144 -31.66 9.60 -17.00
CA GLU A 1144 -32.04 10.74 -16.15
C GLU A 1144 -33.53 11.06 -16.34
N LEU A 1145 -34.23 11.35 -15.24
CA LEU A 1145 -35.62 11.78 -15.19
C LEU A 1145 -35.72 13.30 -14.99
N GLU A 1146 -36.79 13.91 -15.50
CA GLU A 1146 -37.11 15.34 -15.31
C GLU A 1146 -37.85 15.66 -14.02
#